data_AF-A0A396H3Q7-F1
#
_entry.id   AF-A0A396H3Q7-F1
#
_cell.length_a   1.000
_cell.length_b   1.000
_cell.length_c   1.000
_cell.angle_alpha   90.00
_cell.angle_beta   90.00
_cell.angle_gamma   90.00
#
_symmetry.space_group_name_H-M   'P 1'
#
loop_
_entity.id
_entity.type
_entity.pdbx_description
1 polymer ?
#
loop_
_entity_poly.entity_id
_entity_poly.type
_entity_poly.pdbx_seq_one_letter_code
_entity_poly.pdbx_strand_id
1 'polypeptide(L)'
;MEKASVVSSGENELLWKSEPQTESIISVTLSRAVTSLLTARPNKLHDSISRLSSSHSPSPTASLHDSLRFFHTYVTDAVNHNRSFDQLLLPIIHSSLKCKDSKHSGQAIILLNWLFQDELLFIPVAEALASIITRNHDRYLSFGWCLLLRSIVDYESSVHQSLLSGIRDRYSDLLKILSTCLHDLAEIVSKESTLQDGFELPSRLGVSAADCFLTISGALTKAAKLQDKKSKFNTKAKDQAITYVQSPTIDKKVKSDSKSLLMSKFERDYTLWHHLDDLIFLVQRLLSWSKKSRFLHAKGLEQVLKWLEEIKNHYGSFQPEADSNAFKTGDLLLSSCWKHYYLLLHLEDPKFSQHYKELMDQYLSGIQYYLDNHASGSADNKDSGLETTKFFLNCLCLLLGRLDSKRFESTMSEIGMKISRILVPQLNCTDEDVVVGVVSIFKAIILKPNHSQEDSLVNNRQANIVIPFLLHLLDEQDGTSRAVVMLIAEYCSISKDDMCLVEVLKRLASENVSQRRNAMDVISEILHISSESKQPLPYSAWQETANTLLERLGDNDIRIREQASKLLPKIDPSLYLPALVRLVYSPDENQSSASDAIVGVLKRHNQNIEIIFLVVDCLNNISQSLDLPQSAGDKESKLDIARVLKLVPEWSKSVQDWNNLIGPLIDKMFTDPSNPVIVKFFSYISEDLTNVVDLVLHHVLLHVREQKEIDESFLARWECRSYSSDEYEEMQRTLFEHLCPLLIIKMLPMKTFDNLNSSVMYGHLSQNKTHGTIMTLSL
;
A
#
# COMPACT_ATOMS: atom_id res chain seq x y z
N MET A 1 21.33 -4.78 -21.32
CA MET A 1 22.76 -4.94 -21.65
C MET A 1 23.46 -3.69 -21.19
N GLU A 2 24.20 -3.76 -20.08
CA GLU A 2 25.25 -2.82 -19.72
C GLU A 2 26.17 -3.53 -18.73
N LYS A 3 27.46 -3.54 -19.04
CA LYS A 3 28.50 -4.30 -18.34
C LYS A 3 28.89 -3.53 -17.07
N ALA A 4 28.59 -4.10 -15.91
CA ALA A 4 29.20 -3.66 -14.66
C ALA A 4 30.65 -4.14 -14.59
N SER A 5 31.55 -3.17 -14.42
CA SER A 5 32.99 -3.30 -14.23
C SER A 5 33.33 -4.14 -13.00
N VAL A 6 34.20 -5.12 -13.22
CA VAL A 6 34.90 -5.89 -12.20
C VAL A 6 35.81 -4.95 -11.41
N VAL A 7 35.45 -4.68 -10.16
CA VAL A 7 36.39 -4.16 -9.15
C VAL A 7 36.85 -5.37 -8.33
N SER A 8 38.10 -5.78 -8.55
CA SER A 8 38.78 -6.75 -7.72
C SER A 8 39.01 -6.17 -6.33
N SER A 9 38.23 -6.62 -5.35
CA SER A 9 38.59 -6.44 -3.94
C SER A 9 39.45 -7.63 -3.52
N GLY A 10 40.63 -7.32 -3.01
CA GLY A 10 41.66 -8.29 -2.67
C GLY A 10 41.20 -9.31 -1.63
N GLU A 11 41.70 -10.53 -1.80
CA GLU A 11 41.73 -11.57 -0.78
C GLU A 11 42.49 -11.05 0.45
N ASN A 12 41.76 -10.51 1.42
CA ASN A 12 42.27 -10.37 2.78
C ASN A 12 41.82 -11.61 3.57
N GLU A 13 42.74 -12.56 3.72
CA GLU A 13 42.70 -13.56 4.80
C GLU A 13 42.59 -12.83 6.15
N LEU A 14 41.37 -12.71 6.67
CA LEU A 14 41.13 -12.30 8.05
C LEU A 14 41.35 -13.52 8.95
N LEU A 15 42.64 -13.79 9.19
CA LEU A 15 43.15 -14.63 10.27
C LEU A 15 42.59 -14.13 11.60
N TRP A 16 41.89 -15.02 12.29
CA TRP A 16 41.41 -14.87 13.66
C TRP A 16 42.52 -14.36 14.58
N LYS A 17 42.41 -13.12 15.09
CA LYS A 17 43.22 -12.67 16.22
C LYS A 17 42.45 -12.92 17.51
N SER A 18 42.55 -14.15 18.00
CA SER A 18 42.41 -14.46 19.43
C SER A 18 43.79 -14.31 20.08
N GLU A 19 43.87 -13.69 21.27
CA GLU A 19 45.07 -13.72 22.10
C GLU A 19 45.58 -15.16 22.29
N PRO A 20 46.90 -15.39 22.37
CA PRO A 20 47.47 -16.72 22.29
C PRO A 20 47.28 -17.48 23.60
N GLN A 21 46.14 -18.18 23.75
CA GLN A 21 46.06 -19.31 24.66
C GLN A 21 46.68 -20.52 23.99
N THR A 22 47.58 -21.20 24.70
CA THR A 22 48.31 -22.39 24.24
C THR A 22 47.31 -23.42 23.71
N GLU A 23 47.23 -23.61 22.39
CA GLU A 23 46.34 -24.59 21.76
C GLU A 23 46.70 -25.99 22.28
N SER A 24 45.79 -26.60 23.05
CA SER A 24 46.03 -27.95 23.56
C SER A 24 46.02 -28.97 22.40
N ILE A 25 46.85 -30.00 22.49
CA ILE A 25 46.92 -31.11 21.51
C ILE A 25 45.53 -31.74 21.25
N ILE A 26 44.63 -31.67 22.24
CA ILE A 26 43.25 -32.16 22.17
C ILE A 26 42.41 -31.28 21.23
N SER A 27 42.56 -29.95 21.29
CA SER A 27 41.86 -29.01 20.40
C SER A 27 42.25 -29.18 18.93
N VAL A 28 43.54 -29.34 18.66
CA VAL A 28 44.05 -29.58 17.29
C VAL A 28 43.56 -30.93 16.75
N THR A 29 43.58 -31.98 17.57
CA THR A 29 43.06 -33.31 17.20
C THR A 29 41.55 -33.29 16.96
N LEU A 30 40.79 -32.55 17.78
CA LEU A 30 39.35 -32.35 17.59
C LEU A 30 39.05 -31.61 16.29
N SER A 31 39.74 -30.51 16.01
CA SER A 31 39.56 -29.74 14.78
C SER A 31 39.80 -30.61 13.53
N ARG A 32 40.86 -31.44 13.54
CA ARG A 32 41.15 -32.41 12.47
C ARG A 32 40.07 -33.48 12.32
N ALA A 33 39.60 -34.04 13.44
CA ALA A 33 38.54 -35.04 13.45
C ALA A 33 37.22 -34.45 12.89
N VAL A 34 36.77 -33.31 13.42
CA VAL A 34 35.55 -32.61 12.98
C VAL A 34 35.62 -32.25 11.50
N THR A 35 36.76 -31.72 11.03
CA THR A 35 36.97 -31.41 9.60
C THR A 35 36.91 -32.68 8.73
N SER A 36 37.52 -33.78 9.17
CA SER A 36 37.47 -35.06 8.45
C SER A 36 36.04 -35.62 8.36
N LEU A 37 35.22 -35.42 9.40
CA LEU A 37 33.83 -35.87 9.42
C LEU A 37 32.94 -35.01 8.51
N LEU A 38 33.09 -33.68 8.57
CA LEU A 38 32.27 -32.74 7.80
C LEU A 38 32.59 -32.77 6.30
N THR A 39 33.81 -33.14 5.90
CA THR A 39 34.23 -33.30 4.50
C THR A 39 33.96 -34.69 3.91
N ALA A 40 33.53 -35.66 4.73
CA ALA A 40 33.23 -37.02 4.27
C ALA A 40 32.03 -37.06 3.31
N ARG A 41 31.91 -38.11 2.49
CA ARG A 41 30.69 -38.34 1.69
C ARG A 41 29.54 -38.79 2.61
N PRO A 42 28.31 -38.26 2.46
CA PRO A 42 27.17 -38.60 3.34
C PRO A 42 26.95 -40.11 3.53
N ASN A 43 26.93 -40.89 2.44
CA ASN A 43 26.74 -42.34 2.52
C ASN A 43 27.88 -43.05 3.29
N LYS A 44 29.14 -42.62 3.08
CA LYS A 44 30.29 -43.20 3.80
C LYS A 44 30.26 -42.88 5.30
N LEU A 45 29.76 -41.69 5.66
CA LEU A 45 29.58 -41.28 7.05
C LEU A 45 28.48 -42.11 7.73
N HIS A 46 27.32 -42.29 7.07
CA HIS A 46 26.26 -43.18 7.55
C HIS A 46 26.71 -44.63 7.71
N ASP A 47 27.43 -45.18 6.73
CA ASP A 47 27.96 -46.54 6.79
C ASP A 47 28.93 -46.70 7.96
N SER A 48 29.77 -45.69 8.21
CA SER A 48 30.76 -45.71 9.30
C SER A 48 30.11 -45.57 10.67
N ILE A 49 29.05 -44.75 10.81
CA ILE A 49 28.24 -44.64 12.03
C ILE A 49 27.53 -45.98 12.29
N SER A 50 26.90 -46.57 11.28
CA SER A 50 26.15 -47.84 11.43
C SER A 50 27.05 -49.01 11.85
N ARG A 51 28.30 -49.04 11.36
CA ARG A 51 29.32 -50.01 11.76
C ARG A 51 29.90 -49.76 13.15
N LEU A 52 29.84 -48.52 13.65
CA LEU A 52 30.27 -48.19 15.01
C LEU A 52 29.27 -48.74 16.05
N SER A 53 27.99 -48.83 15.65
CA SER A 53 26.92 -49.45 16.43
C SER A 53 26.88 -50.98 16.35
N SER A 54 27.52 -51.60 15.35
CA SER A 54 27.58 -53.07 15.21
C SER A 54 28.95 -53.62 15.64
N SER A 55 28.97 -54.41 16.70
CA SER A 55 30.18 -54.89 17.37
C SER A 55 31.05 -55.88 16.58
N HIS A 56 30.83 -56.07 15.27
CA HIS A 56 31.48 -57.11 14.48
C HIS A 56 31.88 -56.65 13.07
N SER A 57 33.05 -56.04 12.92
CA SER A 57 34.03 -56.34 11.84
C SER A 57 35.17 -55.30 11.80
N PRO A 58 36.43 -55.72 11.60
CA PRO A 58 37.52 -54.80 11.31
C PRO A 58 37.72 -54.56 9.79
N SER A 59 38.25 -53.36 9.45
CA SER A 59 38.83 -52.88 8.16
C SER A 59 37.93 -52.02 7.24
N PRO A 60 38.44 -51.23 6.27
CA PRO A 60 39.80 -50.75 5.95
C PRO A 60 39.90 -49.19 5.90
N THR A 61 38.99 -48.44 6.55
CA THR A 61 39.01 -46.97 6.64
C THR A 61 39.24 -46.49 8.07
N ALA A 62 40.45 -46.73 8.60
CA ALA A 62 40.79 -46.40 9.99
C ALA A 62 40.52 -44.94 10.35
N SER A 63 40.83 -43.98 9.45
CA SER A 63 40.78 -42.55 9.78
C SER A 63 39.39 -41.99 10.13
N LEU A 64 38.31 -42.41 9.46
CA LEU A 64 36.97 -41.86 9.72
C LEU A 64 36.33 -42.48 10.97
N HIS A 65 36.56 -43.78 11.20
CA HIS A 65 36.09 -44.48 12.39
C HIS A 65 36.80 -43.99 13.65
N ASP A 66 38.12 -43.78 13.57
CA ASP A 66 38.91 -43.20 14.65
C ASP A 66 38.47 -41.75 14.94
N SER A 67 38.15 -40.97 13.89
CA SER A 67 37.61 -39.62 14.04
C SER A 67 36.23 -39.61 14.71
N LEU A 68 35.32 -40.54 14.36
CA LEU A 68 34.01 -40.68 15.01
C LEU A 68 34.16 -41.07 16.49
N ARG A 69 35.03 -42.04 16.80
CA ARG A 69 35.27 -42.51 18.17
C ARG A 69 35.90 -41.42 19.04
N PHE A 70 36.88 -40.70 18.51
CA PHE A 70 37.49 -39.55 19.17
C PHE A 70 36.45 -38.46 19.43
N PHE A 71 35.65 -38.12 18.41
CA PHE A 71 34.57 -37.14 18.51
C PHE A 71 33.55 -37.52 19.59
N HIS A 72 33.03 -38.75 19.60
CA HIS A 72 32.08 -39.21 20.62
C HIS A 72 32.67 -39.15 22.03
N THR A 73 33.91 -39.60 22.20
CA THR A 73 34.60 -39.62 23.49
C THR A 73 34.80 -38.18 24.00
N TYR A 74 35.17 -37.26 23.12
CA TYR A 74 35.30 -35.84 23.46
C TYR A 74 33.97 -35.23 23.88
N VAL A 75 32.88 -35.48 23.15
CA VAL A 75 31.55 -34.97 23.50
C VAL A 75 31.08 -35.52 24.85
N THR A 76 31.31 -36.81 25.10
CA THR A 76 31.00 -37.46 26.38
C THR A 76 31.82 -36.86 27.53
N ASP A 77 33.12 -36.64 27.33
CA ASP A 77 33.99 -35.98 28.31
C ASP A 77 33.55 -34.54 28.60
N ALA A 78 33.14 -33.80 27.56
CA ALA A 78 32.64 -32.45 27.68
C ALA A 78 31.34 -32.39 28.49
N VAL A 79 30.41 -33.32 28.28
CA VAL A 79 29.18 -33.45 29.08
C VAL A 79 29.52 -33.74 30.54
N ASN A 80 30.37 -34.74 30.81
CA ASN A 80 30.72 -35.16 32.18
C ASN A 80 31.43 -34.06 32.99
N HIS A 81 32.18 -33.18 32.32
CA HIS A 81 32.93 -32.09 32.94
C HIS A 81 32.29 -30.71 32.74
N ASN A 82 31.06 -30.65 32.22
CA ASN A 82 30.33 -29.42 31.91
C ASN A 82 31.16 -28.38 31.14
N ARG A 83 31.93 -28.84 30.13
CA ARG A 83 32.78 -27.98 29.29
C ARG A 83 31.97 -27.38 28.15
N SER A 84 32.44 -26.24 27.64
CA SER A 84 31.81 -25.59 26.47
C SER A 84 31.87 -26.48 25.21
N PHE A 85 30.76 -26.52 24.48
CA PHE A 85 30.66 -27.16 23.16
C PHE A 85 31.05 -26.23 22.00
N ASP A 86 31.56 -25.02 22.26
CA ASP A 86 31.87 -24.04 21.20
C ASP A 86 32.91 -24.61 20.19
N GLN A 87 33.93 -25.33 20.70
CA GLN A 87 34.94 -25.99 19.85
C GLN A 87 34.36 -27.11 18.95
N LEU A 88 33.17 -27.60 19.27
CA LEU A 88 32.44 -28.62 18.53
C LEU A 88 31.43 -27.99 17.55
N LEU A 89 30.59 -27.09 18.05
CA LEU A 89 29.42 -26.59 17.34
C LEU A 89 29.77 -25.49 16.35
N LEU A 90 30.77 -24.64 16.63
CA LEU A 90 31.18 -23.57 15.70
C LEU A 90 31.67 -24.12 14.35
N PRO A 91 32.55 -25.15 14.29
CA PRO A 91 32.93 -25.75 13.01
C PRO A 91 31.77 -26.42 12.27
N ILE A 92 30.81 -27.03 13.00
CA ILE A 92 29.61 -27.65 12.42
C ILE A 92 28.72 -26.58 11.76
N ILE A 93 28.49 -25.47 12.45
CA ILE A 93 27.74 -24.31 11.93
C ILE A 93 28.44 -23.72 10.70
N HIS A 94 29.75 -23.52 10.79
CA HIS A 94 30.55 -22.97 9.71
C HIS A 94 30.59 -23.89 8.47
N SER A 95 30.57 -25.22 8.65
CA SER A 95 30.45 -26.15 7.53
C SER A 95 29.10 -26.06 6.82
N SER A 96 28.01 -25.82 7.55
CA SER A 96 26.67 -25.63 6.96
C SER A 96 26.63 -24.41 6.03
N LEU A 97 27.42 -23.37 6.32
CA LEU A 97 27.57 -22.19 5.45
C LEU A 97 28.31 -22.50 4.15
N LYS A 98 29.46 -23.15 4.25
CA LYS A 98 30.33 -23.44 3.10
C LYS A 98 29.70 -24.41 2.09
N CYS A 99 28.80 -25.27 2.55
CA CYS A 99 28.27 -26.38 1.76
C CYS A 99 26.87 -26.14 1.17
N LYS A 100 26.29 -24.92 1.28
CA LYS A 100 24.91 -24.58 0.88
C LYS A 100 24.53 -25.04 -0.55
N ASP A 101 25.50 -25.06 -1.49
CA ASP A 101 25.29 -25.43 -2.90
C ASP A 101 26.04 -26.70 -3.35
N SER A 102 26.56 -27.52 -2.43
CA SER A 102 27.46 -28.64 -2.75
C SER A 102 26.82 -30.03 -2.60
N LYS A 103 27.38 -31.02 -3.32
CA LYS A 103 27.08 -32.47 -3.17
C LYS A 103 27.43 -33.03 -1.76
N HIS A 104 28.02 -32.21 -0.91
CA HIS A 104 28.44 -32.49 0.47
C HIS A 104 27.60 -31.67 1.46
N SER A 105 26.31 -31.52 1.19
CA SER A 105 25.34 -30.90 2.12
C SER A 105 24.71 -32.00 2.98
N GLY A 106 24.69 -31.80 4.31
CA GLY A 106 23.96 -32.66 5.26
C GLY A 106 24.80 -33.39 6.32
N GLN A 107 26.13 -33.35 6.28
CA GLN A 107 27.01 -34.04 7.24
C GLN A 107 26.82 -33.51 8.65
N ALA A 108 26.66 -32.19 8.80
CA ALA A 108 26.29 -31.56 10.07
C ALA A 108 25.02 -32.18 10.68
N ILE A 109 23.98 -32.38 9.85
CA ILE A 109 22.71 -32.97 10.27
C ILE A 109 22.89 -34.45 10.63
N ILE A 110 23.68 -35.19 9.86
CA ILE A 110 23.99 -36.61 10.12
C ILE A 110 24.69 -36.77 11.47
N LEU A 111 25.69 -35.92 11.76
CA LEU A 111 26.43 -35.95 13.03
C LEU A 111 25.55 -35.59 14.22
N LEU A 112 24.76 -34.51 14.11
CA LEU A 112 23.84 -34.10 15.18
C LEU A 112 22.76 -35.16 15.42
N ASN A 113 22.22 -35.75 14.36
CA ASN A 113 21.28 -36.85 14.47
C ASN A 113 21.88 -38.05 15.21
N TRP A 114 23.13 -38.39 14.92
CA TRP A 114 23.81 -39.48 15.61
C TRP A 114 24.05 -39.16 17.09
N LEU A 115 24.49 -37.94 17.42
CA LEU A 115 24.63 -37.51 18.82
C LEU A 115 23.29 -37.54 19.58
N PHE A 116 22.19 -37.21 18.91
CA PHE A 116 20.85 -37.23 19.51
C PHE A 116 20.28 -38.65 19.72
N GLN A 117 20.93 -39.69 19.19
CA GLN A 117 20.56 -41.07 19.52
C GLN A 117 20.97 -41.45 20.95
N ASP A 118 21.99 -40.80 21.51
CA ASP A 118 22.40 -40.99 22.90
C ASP A 118 21.59 -40.07 23.83
N GLU A 119 20.86 -40.67 24.77
CA GLU A 119 20.02 -39.96 25.74
C GLU A 119 20.80 -39.01 26.64
N LEU A 120 22.05 -39.36 26.98
CA LEU A 120 22.88 -38.55 27.87
C LEU A 120 23.49 -37.34 27.15
N LEU A 121 23.68 -37.44 25.83
CA LEU A 121 24.27 -36.37 25.02
C LEU A 121 23.22 -35.44 24.42
N PHE A 122 21.98 -35.91 24.22
CA PHE A 122 20.93 -35.16 23.54
C PHE A 122 20.65 -33.78 24.19
N ILE A 123 20.24 -33.76 25.47
CA ILE A 123 19.84 -32.51 26.14
C ILE A 123 21.00 -31.50 26.19
N PRO A 124 22.21 -31.87 26.69
CA PRO A 124 23.32 -30.91 26.78
C PRO A 124 23.74 -30.34 25.42
N VAL A 125 23.76 -31.17 24.36
CA VAL A 125 24.14 -30.71 23.02
C VAL A 125 23.06 -29.83 22.41
N ALA A 126 21.78 -30.14 22.62
CA ALA A 126 20.67 -29.32 22.12
C ALA A 126 20.58 -27.96 22.84
N GLU A 127 20.74 -27.93 24.16
CA GLU A 127 20.78 -26.68 24.94
C GLU A 127 22.01 -25.84 24.57
N ALA A 128 23.17 -26.48 24.38
CA ALA A 128 24.36 -25.78 23.92
C ALA A 128 24.15 -25.17 22.54
N LEU A 129 23.54 -25.91 21.60
CA LEU A 129 23.20 -25.40 20.26
C LEU A 129 22.22 -24.21 20.34
N ALA A 130 21.20 -24.27 21.19
CA ALA A 130 20.28 -23.18 21.43
C ALA A 130 21.00 -21.93 21.99
N SER A 131 21.92 -22.11 22.95
CA SER A 131 22.65 -21.03 23.62
C SER A 131 23.67 -20.29 22.74
N ILE A 132 24.00 -20.78 21.55
CA ILE A 132 25.00 -20.13 20.68
C ILE A 132 24.53 -18.75 20.22
N ILE A 133 23.23 -18.60 19.94
CA ILE A 133 22.68 -17.34 19.41
C ILE A 133 22.69 -16.22 20.44
N THR A 134 22.53 -16.55 21.73
CA THR A 134 22.59 -15.56 22.84
C THR A 134 24.01 -15.15 23.18
N ARG A 135 24.99 -16.05 22.97
CA ARG A 135 26.38 -15.88 23.42
C ARG A 135 27.30 -15.26 22.37
N ASN A 136 26.94 -15.31 21.09
CA ASN A 136 27.84 -14.92 19.99
C ASN A 136 27.22 -13.87 19.07
N HIS A 137 27.86 -12.69 18.98
CA HIS A 137 27.38 -11.57 18.17
C HIS A 137 27.94 -11.54 16.74
N ASP A 138 28.67 -12.58 16.32
CA ASP A 138 29.14 -12.69 14.94
C ASP A 138 27.96 -12.92 13.97
N ARG A 139 27.77 -11.97 13.06
CA ARG A 139 26.71 -12.02 12.03
C ARG A 139 26.87 -13.21 11.08
N TYR A 140 28.10 -13.58 10.72
CA TYR A 140 28.35 -14.70 9.81
C TYR A 140 28.01 -16.04 10.48
N LEU A 141 28.38 -16.19 11.74
CA LEU A 141 28.02 -17.38 12.53
C LEU A 141 26.51 -17.47 12.73
N SER A 142 25.85 -16.37 13.11
CA SER A 142 24.40 -16.31 13.29
C SER A 142 23.65 -16.72 12.03
N PHE A 143 24.15 -16.31 10.86
CA PHE A 143 23.60 -16.71 9.56
C PHE A 143 23.72 -18.22 9.35
N GLY A 144 24.87 -18.81 9.67
CA GLY A 144 25.08 -20.26 9.56
C GLY A 144 24.23 -21.07 10.52
N TRP A 145 24.05 -20.54 11.73
CA TRP A 145 23.24 -21.16 12.76
C TRP A 145 21.78 -21.23 12.32
N CYS A 146 21.24 -20.14 11.75
CA CYS A 146 19.87 -20.09 11.22
C CYS A 146 19.65 -21.15 10.12
N LEU A 147 20.61 -21.31 9.19
CA LEU A 147 20.53 -22.30 8.13
C LEU A 147 20.57 -23.74 8.67
N LEU A 148 21.45 -24.00 9.65
CA LEU A 148 21.57 -25.31 10.28
C LEU A 148 20.28 -25.68 11.03
N LEU A 149 19.77 -24.79 11.87
CA LEU A 149 18.54 -25.02 12.63
C LEU A 149 17.34 -25.25 11.73
N ARG A 150 17.15 -24.40 10.71
CA ARG A 150 16.10 -24.59 9.72
C ARG A 150 16.17 -25.98 9.10
N SER A 151 17.37 -26.44 8.75
CA SER A 151 17.57 -27.78 8.16
C SER A 151 17.28 -28.92 9.14
N ILE A 152 17.56 -28.74 10.43
CA ILE A 152 17.23 -29.72 11.49
C ILE A 152 15.71 -29.82 11.68
N VAL A 153 15.01 -28.68 11.68
CA VAL A 153 13.57 -28.61 11.94
C VAL A 153 12.74 -29.03 10.72
N ASP A 154 13.13 -28.65 9.49
CA ASP A 154 12.44 -29.01 8.23
C ASP A 154 12.64 -30.49 7.80
N TYR A 155 13.26 -31.30 8.66
CA TYR A 155 13.59 -32.71 8.44
C TYR A 155 12.42 -33.59 7.92
N GLU A 156 11.17 -33.23 8.27
CA GLU A 156 9.93 -33.93 7.91
C GLU A 156 9.72 -34.09 6.39
N SER A 157 10.40 -33.31 5.55
CA SER A 157 10.15 -33.21 4.11
C SER A 157 11.17 -33.90 3.19
N SER A 158 12.12 -34.67 3.74
CA SER A 158 13.18 -35.32 2.95
C SER A 158 12.94 -36.83 2.75
N VAL A 159 13.29 -37.35 1.57
CA VAL A 159 13.14 -38.77 1.14
C VAL A 159 13.91 -39.77 2.04
N HIS A 160 14.68 -39.28 3.03
CA HIS A 160 15.54 -40.04 3.93
C HIS A 160 15.03 -40.12 5.38
N GLN A 161 13.71 -40.03 5.60
CA GLN A 161 13.06 -40.13 6.93
C GLN A 161 13.43 -41.39 7.75
N SER A 162 13.93 -42.46 7.13
CA SER A 162 14.37 -43.67 7.84
C SER A 162 15.76 -43.54 8.47
N LEU A 163 16.61 -42.61 7.99
CA LEU A 163 18.04 -42.51 8.33
C LEU A 163 18.37 -41.53 9.47
N LEU A 164 17.41 -40.71 9.90
CA LEU A 164 17.60 -39.71 10.96
C LEU A 164 16.70 -39.98 12.18
N SER A 165 16.81 -41.18 12.74
CA SER A 165 16.02 -41.62 13.91
C SER A 165 16.25 -40.80 15.17
N GLY A 166 17.47 -40.30 15.42
CA GLY A 166 17.79 -39.53 16.63
C GLY A 166 17.00 -38.22 16.71
N ILE A 167 16.97 -37.46 15.60
CA ILE A 167 16.14 -36.24 15.51
C ILE A 167 14.66 -36.60 15.61
N ARG A 168 14.20 -37.62 14.87
CA ARG A 168 12.78 -38.02 14.83
C ARG A 168 12.25 -38.41 16.20
N ASP A 169 12.99 -39.24 16.93
CA ASP A 169 12.51 -39.86 18.16
C ASP A 169 12.45 -38.85 19.33
N ARG A 170 13.28 -37.79 19.26
CA ARG A 170 13.39 -36.69 20.23
C ARG A 170 12.85 -35.35 19.73
N TYR A 171 12.17 -35.32 18.58
CA TYR A 171 11.78 -34.09 17.88
C TYR A 171 10.97 -33.13 18.75
N SER A 172 10.02 -33.65 19.55
CA SER A 172 9.21 -32.80 20.44
C SER A 172 10.02 -32.13 21.53
N ASP A 173 11.04 -32.80 22.07
CA ASP A 173 11.88 -32.25 23.13
C ASP A 173 12.91 -31.28 22.54
N LEU A 174 13.42 -31.58 21.35
CA LEU A 174 14.28 -30.68 20.59
C LEU A 174 13.57 -29.37 20.26
N LEU A 175 12.32 -29.43 19.80
CA LEU A 175 11.54 -28.23 19.50
C LEU A 175 11.30 -27.34 20.73
N LYS A 176 11.10 -27.93 21.92
CA LYS A 176 10.97 -27.16 23.17
C LYS A 176 12.25 -26.44 23.55
N ILE A 177 13.40 -27.08 23.33
CA ILE A 177 14.70 -26.43 23.59
C ILE A 177 14.90 -25.30 22.57
N LEU A 178 14.63 -25.54 21.28
CA LEU A 178 14.79 -24.54 20.22
C LEU A 178 13.77 -23.39 20.31
N SER A 179 12.60 -23.58 20.91
CA SER A 179 11.63 -22.49 21.08
C SER A 179 12.14 -21.39 22.01
N THR A 180 13.06 -21.72 22.93
CA THR A 180 13.71 -20.71 23.79
C THR A 180 14.49 -19.66 22.99
N CYS A 181 14.93 -19.98 21.77
CA CYS A 181 15.65 -19.07 20.88
C CYS A 181 14.74 -18.10 20.09
N LEU A 182 13.41 -18.24 20.16
CA LEU A 182 12.49 -17.43 19.34
C LEU A 182 12.64 -15.93 19.65
N HIS A 183 12.78 -15.59 20.93
CA HIS A 183 12.99 -14.20 21.35
C HIS A 183 14.29 -13.61 20.77
N ASP A 184 15.40 -14.34 20.83
CA ASP A 184 16.69 -13.90 20.27
C ASP A 184 16.64 -13.76 18.74
N LEU A 185 15.91 -14.66 18.07
CA LEU A 185 15.65 -14.56 16.63
C LEU A 185 14.83 -13.32 16.29
N ALA A 186 13.81 -12.99 17.08
CA ALA A 186 13.05 -11.75 16.91
C ALA A 186 13.95 -10.51 17.11
N GLU A 187 14.86 -10.53 18.09
CA GLU A 187 15.83 -9.46 18.30
C GLU A 187 16.77 -9.29 17.10
N ILE A 188 17.27 -10.38 16.50
CA ILE A 188 18.10 -10.30 15.29
C ILE A 188 17.30 -9.71 14.13
N VAL A 189 16.07 -10.20 13.91
CA VAL A 189 15.16 -9.67 12.88
C VAL A 189 14.93 -8.17 13.06
N SER A 190 14.89 -7.67 14.29
CA SER A 190 14.72 -6.24 14.58
C SER A 190 15.89 -5.36 14.14
N LYS A 191 17.11 -5.90 14.19
CA LYS A 191 18.37 -5.15 13.96
C LYS A 191 18.87 -5.29 12.52
N GLU A 192 18.43 -6.32 11.81
CA GLU A 192 18.98 -6.73 10.52
C GLU A 192 18.18 -6.20 9.32
N SER A 193 17.99 -4.88 9.30
CA SER A 193 17.37 -4.15 8.20
C SER A 193 18.08 -2.83 7.88
N THR A 194 17.86 -2.31 6.68
CA THR A 194 18.42 -1.03 6.20
C THR A 194 17.33 -0.21 5.52
N LEU A 195 17.32 1.11 5.76
CA LEU A 195 16.38 2.02 5.09
C LEU A 195 16.91 2.43 3.71
N GLN A 196 16.11 2.20 2.68
CA GLN A 196 16.40 2.61 1.30
C GLN A 196 15.16 3.25 0.67
N ASP A 197 15.27 4.51 0.24
CA ASP A 197 14.19 5.31 -0.34
C ASP A 197 12.96 5.46 0.58
N GLY A 198 13.17 5.51 1.90
CA GLY A 198 12.08 5.55 2.89
C GLY A 198 11.44 4.19 3.20
N PHE A 199 11.91 3.10 2.57
CA PHE A 199 11.43 1.74 2.83
C PHE A 199 12.48 0.91 3.58
N GLU A 200 12.02 0.07 4.51
CA GLU A 200 12.88 -0.85 5.25
C GLU A 200 13.10 -2.14 4.46
N LEU A 201 14.36 -2.53 4.24
CA LEU A 201 14.74 -3.75 3.52
C LEU A 201 15.59 -4.66 4.41
N PRO A 202 15.35 -5.99 4.40
CA PRO A 202 16.09 -6.92 5.25
C PRO A 202 17.51 -7.23 4.73
N SER A 203 18.42 -7.51 5.66
CA SER A 203 19.72 -8.14 5.34
C SER A 203 19.55 -9.64 5.07
N ARG A 204 20.57 -10.31 4.49
CA ARG A 204 20.55 -11.78 4.32
C ARG A 204 20.42 -12.53 5.66
N LEU A 205 21.02 -11.99 6.72
CA LEU A 205 20.87 -12.52 8.08
C LEU A 205 19.45 -12.31 8.59
N GLY A 206 18.88 -11.11 8.41
CA GLY A 206 17.49 -10.82 8.78
C GLY A 206 16.49 -11.75 8.10
N VAL A 207 16.65 -12.01 6.80
CA VAL A 207 15.84 -12.99 6.05
C VAL A 207 15.99 -14.40 6.64
N SER A 208 17.21 -14.85 6.90
CA SER A 208 17.46 -16.21 7.42
C SER A 208 16.98 -16.41 8.85
N ALA A 209 17.09 -15.37 9.69
CA ALA A 209 16.58 -15.36 11.05
C ALA A 209 15.05 -15.41 11.07
N ALA A 210 14.39 -14.59 10.23
CA ALA A 210 12.94 -14.62 10.09
C ALA A 210 12.44 -15.98 9.60
N ASP A 211 13.08 -16.56 8.57
CA ASP A 211 12.73 -17.90 8.10
C ASP A 211 12.99 -18.98 9.15
N CYS A 212 14.10 -18.91 9.89
CA CYS A 212 14.37 -19.84 10.99
C CYS A 212 13.30 -19.75 12.09
N PHE A 213 12.89 -18.53 12.45
CA PHE A 213 11.79 -18.29 13.37
C PHE A 213 10.49 -18.93 12.87
N LEU A 214 10.11 -18.69 11.60
CA LEU A 214 8.91 -19.25 10.99
C LEU A 214 8.95 -20.78 10.97
N THR A 215 10.10 -21.37 10.69
CA THR A 215 10.27 -22.83 10.69
C THR A 215 10.09 -23.42 12.10
N ILE A 216 10.69 -22.83 13.13
CA ILE A 216 10.54 -23.30 14.53
C ILE A 216 9.09 -23.14 15.00
N SER A 217 8.52 -21.94 14.85
CA SER A 217 7.14 -21.66 15.25
C SER A 217 6.11 -22.50 14.49
N GLY A 218 6.33 -22.73 13.20
CA GLY A 218 5.53 -23.64 12.38
C GLY A 218 5.60 -25.08 12.86
N ALA A 219 6.79 -25.57 13.23
CA ALA A 219 6.96 -26.93 13.75
C ALA A 219 6.27 -27.14 15.11
N LEU A 220 6.23 -26.13 15.98
CA LEU A 220 5.50 -26.16 17.25
C LEU A 220 4.00 -26.47 17.03
N THR A 221 3.39 -25.96 15.96
CA THR A 221 1.98 -26.25 15.63
C THR A 221 1.71 -27.72 15.29
N LYS A 222 2.73 -28.47 14.84
CA LYS A 222 2.63 -29.88 14.41
C LYS A 222 2.96 -30.86 15.53
N ALA A 223 3.81 -30.47 16.48
CA ALA A 223 4.30 -31.32 17.56
C ALA A 223 3.18 -31.95 18.42
N ALA A 224 2.07 -31.25 18.61
CA ALA A 224 0.89 -31.74 19.33
C ALA A 224 0.29 -33.03 18.72
N LYS A 225 0.32 -33.19 17.38
CA LYS A 225 -0.25 -34.35 16.67
C LYS A 225 0.58 -35.64 16.81
N LEU A 226 1.87 -35.53 17.09
CA LEU A 226 2.80 -36.68 17.20
C LEU A 226 2.70 -37.39 18.55
N GLN A 227 2.35 -36.67 19.62
CA GLN A 227 2.18 -37.27 20.95
C GLN A 227 0.89 -38.09 21.07
N ASP A 228 -0.21 -37.67 20.43
CA ASP A 228 -1.47 -38.41 20.38
C ASP A 228 -1.38 -39.76 19.65
N LYS A 229 -0.50 -39.85 18.64
CA LYS A 229 -0.24 -41.12 17.94
C LYS A 229 0.61 -42.09 18.79
N LYS A 230 1.57 -41.59 19.59
CA LYS A 230 2.37 -42.41 20.51
C LYS A 230 1.53 -42.95 21.68
N SER A 231 0.57 -42.18 22.19
CA SER A 231 -0.29 -42.64 23.31
C SER A 231 -1.26 -43.78 22.91
N LYS A 232 -1.76 -43.78 21.67
CA LYS A 232 -2.62 -44.86 21.12
C LYS A 232 -1.88 -46.17 20.83
N PHE A 233 -0.56 -46.14 20.61
CA PHE A 233 0.24 -47.35 20.41
C PHE A 233 0.68 -48.00 21.74
N ASN A 234 0.88 -47.20 22.78
CA ASN A 234 1.36 -47.69 24.08
C ASN A 234 0.30 -48.38 24.95
N THR A 235 -0.99 -48.33 24.58
CA THR A 235 -2.05 -49.08 25.27
C THR A 235 -2.14 -50.57 24.88
N LYS A 236 -1.47 -51.00 23.80
CA LYS A 236 -1.46 -52.41 23.36
C LYS A 236 -0.20 -53.20 23.72
N ALA A 237 0.80 -52.57 24.32
CA ALA A 237 2.10 -53.20 24.63
C ALA A 237 2.32 -53.48 26.13
N LYS A 238 1.26 -53.44 26.96
CA LYS A 238 1.36 -53.68 28.41
C LYS A 238 1.14 -55.13 28.85
N ASP A 239 0.99 -56.07 27.93
CA ASP A 239 0.91 -57.50 28.20
C ASP A 239 2.09 -58.24 27.55
N GLN A 240 3.29 -58.08 28.10
CA GLN A 240 4.34 -59.10 28.03
C GLN A 240 5.38 -58.82 29.12
N ALA A 241 5.15 -59.45 30.27
CA ALA A 241 6.11 -59.53 31.36
C ALA A 241 7.35 -60.30 30.88
N ILE A 242 8.53 -59.69 31.00
CA ILE A 242 9.80 -60.42 31.04
C ILE A 242 10.42 -60.16 32.41
N THR A 243 10.45 -61.25 33.16
CA THR A 243 11.03 -61.49 34.46
C THR A 243 12.49 -61.01 34.52
N TYR A 244 12.81 -60.12 35.47
CA TYR A 244 14.17 -59.99 35.98
C TYR A 244 14.17 -60.01 37.51
N VAL A 245 15.17 -60.71 38.02
CA VAL A 245 15.36 -61.24 39.37
C VAL A 245 15.57 -60.13 40.41
N GLN A 246 14.99 -60.34 41.60
CA GLN A 246 15.13 -59.50 42.80
C GLN A 246 16.50 -59.62 43.46
N SER A 247 16.98 -58.52 44.07
CA SER A 247 17.43 -58.40 45.49
C SER A 247 18.13 -57.03 45.74
N PRO A 248 18.37 -56.59 46.99
CA PRO A 248 17.38 -56.09 47.93
C PRO A 248 17.62 -54.63 48.36
N THR A 249 16.57 -54.07 48.95
CA THR A 249 16.35 -52.72 49.51
C THR A 249 17.35 -52.28 50.58
N ILE A 250 17.73 -50.99 50.56
CA ILE A 250 17.87 -50.15 51.76
C ILE A 250 17.21 -48.80 51.51
N ASP A 251 16.11 -48.57 52.22
CA ASP A 251 15.33 -47.34 52.29
C ASP A 251 16.12 -46.19 52.94
N LYS A 252 16.17 -45.04 52.28
CA LYS A 252 16.13 -43.72 52.94
C LYS A 252 15.21 -42.77 52.18
N LYS A 253 13.98 -42.67 52.69
CA LYS A 253 13.02 -41.61 52.37
C LYS A 253 13.64 -40.24 52.65
N VAL A 254 13.81 -39.43 51.60
CA VAL A 254 13.81 -37.98 51.70
C VAL A 254 12.59 -37.50 50.92
N LYS A 255 11.62 -36.92 51.62
CA LYS A 255 10.49 -36.21 51.03
C LYS A 255 11.04 -34.95 50.37
N SER A 256 10.94 -34.85 49.04
CA SER A 256 11.12 -33.60 48.31
C SER A 256 9.77 -33.16 47.76
N ASP A 257 9.46 -31.89 47.95
CA ASP A 257 8.15 -31.28 47.80
C ASP A 257 7.46 -31.52 46.46
N SER A 258 6.29 -32.16 46.53
CA SER A 258 5.35 -32.36 45.43
C SER A 258 4.54 -31.08 45.14
N LYS A 259 5.23 -29.96 44.88
CA LYS A 259 4.62 -28.71 44.38
C LYS A 259 5.11 -28.31 42.98
N SER A 260 6.26 -28.80 42.50
CA SER A 260 6.73 -28.51 41.13
C SER A 260 6.04 -29.35 40.03
N LEU A 261 5.42 -30.48 40.40
CA LEU A 261 4.84 -31.41 39.42
C LEU A 261 3.49 -30.95 38.84
N LEU A 262 2.83 -29.98 39.49
CA LEU A 262 1.55 -29.41 39.02
C LEU A 262 1.78 -28.25 38.04
N MET A 263 2.84 -27.45 38.23
CA MET A 263 3.24 -26.40 37.27
C MET A 263 3.77 -26.97 35.96
N SER A 264 4.46 -28.11 35.98
CA SER A 264 5.03 -28.73 34.77
C SER A 264 3.99 -29.35 33.82
N LYS A 265 2.71 -29.46 34.23
CA LYS A 265 1.64 -30.00 33.40
C LYS A 265 0.94 -28.90 32.57
N PHE A 266 0.90 -27.67 33.09
CA PHE A 266 0.31 -26.52 32.40
C PHE A 266 1.25 -25.90 31.34
N GLU A 267 2.56 -25.95 31.58
CA GLU A 267 3.59 -25.40 30.67
C GLU A 267 3.80 -26.22 29.38
N ARG A 268 3.36 -27.49 29.36
CA ARG A 268 3.70 -28.44 28.28
C ARG A 268 2.84 -28.34 27.03
N ASP A 269 1.66 -27.72 27.11
CA ASP A 269 0.63 -27.82 26.07
C ASP A 269 0.41 -26.51 25.27
N TYR A 270 1.04 -25.38 25.63
CA TYR A 270 0.77 -24.04 25.05
C TYR A 270 2.03 -23.27 24.60
N THR A 271 3.05 -24.00 24.16
CA THR A 271 4.38 -23.42 23.83
C THR A 271 4.33 -22.29 22.79
N LEU A 272 3.44 -22.35 21.79
CA LEU A 272 3.35 -21.29 20.78
C LEU A 272 2.71 -20.02 21.33
N TRP A 273 1.69 -20.16 22.19
CA TRP A 273 1.02 -19.02 22.84
C TRP A 273 1.99 -18.16 23.67
N HIS A 274 2.93 -18.79 24.36
CA HIS A 274 3.94 -18.06 25.14
C HIS A 274 4.85 -17.16 24.30
N HIS A 275 4.94 -17.42 22.99
CA HIS A 275 5.71 -16.61 22.03
C HIS A 275 4.82 -15.70 21.17
N LEU A 276 3.56 -15.46 21.54
CA LEU A 276 2.64 -14.63 20.77
C LEU A 276 3.18 -13.21 20.52
N ASP A 277 3.86 -12.63 21.49
CA ASP A 277 4.49 -11.31 21.35
C ASP A 277 5.64 -11.32 20.34
N ASP A 278 6.45 -12.38 20.36
CA ASP A 278 7.53 -12.57 19.39
C ASP A 278 6.95 -12.77 17.96
N LEU A 279 5.80 -13.47 17.82
CA LEU A 279 5.09 -13.63 16.55
C LEU A 279 4.57 -12.28 16.02
N ILE A 280 3.91 -11.49 16.87
CA ILE A 280 3.42 -10.15 16.52
C ILE A 280 4.59 -9.29 16.03
N PHE A 281 5.71 -9.31 16.77
CA PHE A 281 6.89 -8.56 16.41
C PHE A 281 7.48 -8.99 15.06
N LEU A 282 7.58 -10.30 14.81
CA LEU A 282 8.02 -10.83 13.52
C LEU A 282 7.13 -10.33 12.37
N VAL A 283 5.80 -10.42 12.52
CA VAL A 283 4.85 -10.02 11.48
C VAL A 283 4.94 -8.52 11.20
N GLN A 284 5.13 -7.67 12.22
CA GLN A 284 5.37 -6.23 12.05
C GLN A 284 6.62 -5.95 11.19
N ARG A 285 7.69 -6.73 11.38
CA ARG A 285 8.93 -6.60 10.60
C ARG A 285 8.75 -7.07 9.17
N LEU A 286 8.12 -8.24 8.97
CA LEU A 286 7.78 -8.75 7.64
C LEU A 286 6.87 -7.78 6.86
N LEU A 287 5.93 -7.14 7.55
CA LEU A 287 5.06 -6.10 6.97
C LEU A 287 5.90 -4.93 6.46
N SER A 288 6.78 -4.41 7.30
CA SER A 288 7.66 -3.29 6.96
C SER A 288 8.54 -3.60 5.74
N TRP A 289 9.06 -4.83 5.66
CA TRP A 289 9.86 -5.31 4.53
C TRP A 289 9.06 -5.53 3.23
N SER A 290 7.76 -5.80 3.33
CA SER A 290 6.91 -6.12 2.17
C SER A 290 6.33 -4.88 1.48
N LYS A 291 6.27 -3.73 2.16
CA LYS A 291 5.61 -2.50 1.68
C LYS A 291 6.12 -2.00 0.33
N LYS A 292 7.42 -2.13 0.03
CA LYS A 292 8.02 -1.60 -1.21
C LYS A 292 7.70 -2.45 -2.43
N SER A 293 7.74 -3.77 -2.30
CA SER A 293 7.87 -4.69 -3.45
C SER A 293 6.79 -5.76 -3.54
N ARG A 294 5.95 -5.94 -2.51
CA ARG A 294 4.94 -6.99 -2.44
C ARG A 294 3.65 -6.47 -1.84
N PHE A 295 2.93 -5.62 -2.58
CA PHE A 295 1.66 -5.01 -2.16
C PHE A 295 0.66 -6.01 -1.53
N LEU A 296 0.33 -7.11 -2.22
CA LEU A 296 -0.61 -8.11 -1.70
C LEU A 296 -0.11 -8.81 -0.44
N HIS A 297 1.19 -9.11 -0.38
CA HIS A 297 1.79 -9.75 0.77
C HIS A 297 1.72 -8.81 1.99
N ALA A 298 2.02 -7.52 1.80
CA ALA A 298 1.86 -6.50 2.83
C ALA A 298 0.41 -6.39 3.31
N LYS A 299 -0.57 -6.41 2.40
CA LYS A 299 -2.00 -6.40 2.77
C LYS A 299 -2.40 -7.64 3.58
N GLY A 300 -1.91 -8.81 3.22
CA GLY A 300 -2.14 -10.01 4.03
C GLY A 300 -1.48 -9.93 5.41
N LEU A 301 -0.25 -9.40 5.48
CA LEU A 301 0.49 -9.19 6.73
C LEU A 301 -0.21 -8.21 7.66
N GLU A 302 -0.81 -7.13 7.15
CA GLU A 302 -1.64 -6.19 7.93
C GLU A 302 -2.79 -6.94 8.62
N GLN A 303 -3.47 -7.83 7.89
CA GLN A 303 -4.59 -8.60 8.43
C GLN A 303 -4.14 -9.69 9.41
N VAL A 304 -2.99 -10.35 9.18
CA VAL A 304 -2.41 -11.28 10.17
C VAL A 304 -2.04 -10.55 11.45
N LEU A 305 -1.45 -9.36 11.34
CA LEU A 305 -1.06 -8.57 12.50
C LEU A 305 -2.29 -8.17 13.32
N LYS A 306 -3.31 -7.62 12.66
CA LYS A 306 -4.59 -7.27 13.28
C LYS A 306 -5.19 -8.47 14.01
N TRP A 307 -5.26 -9.63 13.36
CA TRP A 307 -5.77 -10.86 13.94
C TRP A 307 -4.97 -11.36 15.15
N LEU A 308 -3.63 -11.28 15.12
CA LEU A 308 -2.80 -11.66 16.27
C LEU A 308 -3.02 -10.73 17.47
N GLU A 309 -3.10 -9.42 17.23
CA GLU A 309 -3.39 -8.41 18.26
C GLU A 309 -4.79 -8.61 18.85
N GLU A 310 -5.79 -8.90 18.01
CA GLU A 310 -7.14 -9.23 18.45
C GLU A 310 -7.16 -10.49 19.31
N ILE A 311 -6.53 -11.59 18.88
CA ILE A 311 -6.46 -12.82 19.69
C ILE A 311 -5.76 -12.57 21.02
N LYS A 312 -4.67 -11.80 21.03
CA LYS A 312 -3.98 -11.41 22.27
C LYS A 312 -4.92 -10.65 23.22
N ASN A 313 -5.68 -9.69 22.71
CA ASN A 313 -6.59 -8.88 23.53
C ASN A 313 -7.78 -9.71 24.05
N HIS A 314 -8.36 -10.55 23.20
CA HIS A 314 -9.55 -11.34 23.54
C HIS A 314 -9.26 -12.50 24.48
N TYR A 315 -8.08 -13.13 24.41
CA TYR A 315 -7.77 -14.33 25.18
C TYR A 315 -6.57 -14.19 26.15
N GLY A 316 -5.82 -13.08 26.10
CA GLY A 316 -4.62 -12.87 26.91
C GLY A 316 -4.85 -12.19 28.27
N SER A 317 -6.05 -11.70 28.58
CA SER A 317 -6.36 -10.93 29.79
C SER A 317 -6.87 -11.78 30.98
N PHE A 318 -7.00 -13.10 30.84
CA PHE A 318 -7.61 -13.97 31.85
C PHE A 318 -6.60 -14.51 32.87
N GLN A 319 -6.96 -14.50 34.16
CA GLN A 319 -6.14 -15.06 35.22
C GLN A 319 -6.02 -16.60 35.09
N PRO A 320 -4.84 -17.20 35.38
CA PRO A 320 -4.56 -18.61 35.11
C PRO A 320 -5.45 -19.62 35.87
N GLU A 321 -6.15 -19.19 36.91
CA GLU A 321 -6.77 -20.09 37.90
C GLU A 321 -8.29 -20.25 37.74
N ALA A 322 -8.96 -19.36 37.00
CA ALA A 322 -10.43 -19.40 36.82
C ALA A 322 -10.89 -19.80 35.39
N ASP A 323 -10.14 -19.45 34.33
CA ASP A 323 -10.62 -19.53 32.94
C ASP A 323 -9.68 -20.32 32.00
N SER A 324 -9.25 -21.52 32.42
CA SER A 324 -8.39 -22.43 31.64
C SER A 324 -8.93 -22.73 30.22
N ASN A 325 -10.24 -22.59 29.98
CA ASN A 325 -10.86 -22.88 28.68
C ASN A 325 -10.64 -21.75 27.65
N ALA A 326 -10.59 -20.49 28.05
CA ALA A 326 -10.38 -19.37 27.13
C ALA A 326 -8.96 -19.42 26.55
N PHE A 327 -7.96 -19.61 27.42
CA PHE A 327 -6.56 -19.79 27.05
C PHE A 327 -6.35 -20.99 26.10
N LYS A 328 -6.98 -22.13 26.39
CA LYS A 328 -6.98 -23.32 25.53
C LYS A 328 -7.54 -23.04 24.14
N THR A 329 -8.62 -22.27 24.07
CA THR A 329 -9.30 -21.94 22.82
C THR A 329 -8.42 -21.02 21.98
N GLY A 330 -7.83 -20.01 22.61
CA GLY A 330 -6.87 -19.10 21.97
C GLY A 330 -5.66 -19.83 21.38
N ASP A 331 -5.01 -20.71 22.15
CA ASP A 331 -3.86 -21.48 21.66
C ASP A 331 -4.23 -22.45 20.54
N LEU A 332 -5.39 -23.12 20.62
CA LEU A 332 -5.85 -24.01 19.55
C LEU A 332 -6.11 -23.23 18.26
N LEU A 333 -6.73 -22.04 18.35
CA LEU A 333 -7.00 -21.16 17.22
C LEU A 333 -5.67 -20.66 16.62
N LEU A 334 -4.77 -20.13 17.46
CA LEU A 334 -3.44 -19.69 17.05
C LEU A 334 -2.70 -20.82 16.33
N SER A 335 -2.61 -21.99 16.94
CA SER A 335 -1.96 -23.17 16.39
C SER A 335 -2.61 -23.70 15.11
N SER A 336 -3.91 -23.46 14.89
CA SER A 336 -4.63 -23.92 13.69
C SER A 336 -4.41 -22.97 12.52
N CYS A 337 -4.51 -21.67 12.74
CA CYS A 337 -4.26 -20.67 11.70
C CYS A 337 -2.77 -20.51 11.39
N TRP A 338 -1.90 -20.55 12.41
CA TRP A 338 -0.45 -20.40 12.22
C TRP A 338 0.13 -21.48 11.32
N LYS A 339 -0.45 -22.70 11.28
CA LYS A 339 -0.09 -23.77 10.33
C LYS A 339 -0.10 -23.33 8.87
N HIS A 340 -0.97 -22.39 8.53
CA HIS A 340 -1.06 -21.81 7.20
C HIS A 340 -0.19 -20.57 7.10
N TYR A 341 -0.27 -19.67 8.08
CA TYR A 341 0.50 -18.42 8.04
C TYR A 341 2.01 -18.67 7.99
N TYR A 342 2.59 -19.57 8.79
CA TYR A 342 4.03 -19.79 8.77
C TYR A 342 4.53 -20.21 7.37
N LEU A 343 3.77 -21.07 6.67
CA LEU A 343 4.08 -21.49 5.31
C LEU A 343 4.07 -20.31 4.35
N LEU A 344 3.11 -19.40 4.50
CA LEU A 344 2.89 -18.25 3.63
C LEU A 344 3.79 -17.05 3.96
N LEU A 345 4.32 -16.96 5.17
CA LEU A 345 5.16 -15.84 5.60
C LEU A 345 6.64 -16.02 5.21
N HIS A 346 7.04 -17.22 4.79
CA HIS A 346 8.42 -17.53 4.42
C HIS A 346 8.94 -16.62 3.29
N LEU A 347 10.17 -16.13 3.45
CA LEU A 347 10.82 -15.25 2.49
C LEU A 347 11.58 -16.04 1.43
N GLU A 348 12.34 -17.06 1.84
CA GLU A 348 13.02 -18.00 0.95
C GLU A 348 12.43 -19.41 1.14
N ASP A 349 11.63 -19.89 0.18
CA ASP A 349 11.14 -21.28 0.18
C ASP A 349 11.23 -21.91 -1.22
N PRO A 350 12.20 -22.81 -1.46
CA PRO A 350 12.35 -23.46 -2.75
C PRO A 350 11.17 -24.40 -3.08
N LYS A 351 10.48 -24.94 -2.07
CA LYS A 351 9.38 -25.90 -2.24
C LYS A 351 8.05 -25.21 -2.55
N PHE A 352 7.93 -23.91 -2.25
CA PHE A 352 6.72 -23.13 -2.54
C PHE A 352 6.29 -23.26 -4.01
N SER A 353 7.25 -23.26 -4.93
CA SER A 353 7.02 -23.40 -6.37
C SER A 353 6.28 -24.67 -6.79
N GLN A 354 6.37 -25.74 -5.99
CA GLN A 354 5.76 -27.04 -6.30
C GLN A 354 4.34 -27.15 -5.74
N HIS A 355 4.02 -26.46 -4.64
CA HIS A 355 2.79 -26.70 -3.86
C HIS A 355 1.81 -25.52 -3.85
N TYR A 356 2.19 -24.34 -4.35
CA TYR A 356 1.33 -23.15 -4.27
C TYR A 356 -0.02 -23.33 -5.00
N LYS A 357 -0.08 -24.11 -6.09
CA LYS A 357 -1.32 -24.38 -6.82
C LYS A 357 -2.33 -25.16 -5.96
N GLU A 358 -1.84 -26.18 -5.24
CA GLU A 358 -2.68 -26.97 -4.33
C GLU A 358 -3.20 -26.13 -3.17
N LEU A 359 -2.35 -25.30 -2.56
CA LEU A 359 -2.76 -24.37 -1.51
C LEU A 359 -3.78 -23.34 -2.01
N MET A 360 -3.58 -22.80 -3.22
CA MET A 360 -4.52 -21.87 -3.82
C MET A 360 -5.89 -22.52 -4.05
N ASP A 361 -5.93 -23.74 -4.59
CA ASP A 361 -7.19 -24.46 -4.75
C ASP A 361 -7.87 -24.73 -3.40
N GLN A 362 -7.12 -25.10 -2.36
CA GLN A 362 -7.65 -25.29 -1.01
C GLN A 362 -8.31 -24.01 -0.47
N TYR A 363 -7.63 -22.85 -0.60
CA TYR A 363 -8.17 -21.58 -0.09
C TYR A 363 -9.38 -21.10 -0.89
N LEU A 364 -9.35 -21.23 -2.21
CA LEU A 364 -10.50 -20.90 -3.07
C LEU A 364 -11.71 -21.79 -2.78
N SER A 365 -11.50 -23.10 -2.61
CA SER A 365 -12.55 -24.03 -2.21
C SER A 365 -13.09 -23.73 -0.81
N GLY A 366 -12.24 -23.28 0.11
CA GLY A 366 -12.65 -22.81 1.44
C GLY A 366 -13.60 -21.62 1.36
N ILE A 367 -13.23 -20.57 0.61
CA ILE A 367 -14.08 -19.38 0.40
C ILE A 367 -15.43 -19.78 -0.24
N GLN A 368 -15.38 -20.62 -1.27
CA GLN A 368 -16.57 -21.07 -1.99
C GLN A 368 -17.51 -21.90 -1.10
N TYR A 369 -16.97 -22.80 -0.28
CA TYR A 369 -17.77 -23.63 0.63
C TYR A 369 -18.58 -22.79 1.62
N TYR A 370 -17.97 -21.77 2.22
CA TYR A 370 -18.67 -20.91 3.16
C TYR A 370 -19.65 -19.96 2.46
N LEU A 371 -19.33 -19.49 1.25
CA LEU A 371 -20.26 -18.72 0.41
C LEU A 371 -21.57 -19.49 0.15
N ASP A 372 -21.48 -20.74 -0.32
CA ASP A 372 -22.65 -21.55 -0.69
C ASP A 372 -23.51 -21.92 0.53
N ASN A 373 -22.89 -22.14 1.69
CA ASN A 373 -23.61 -22.46 2.92
C ASN A 373 -24.33 -21.26 3.53
N HIS A 374 -23.81 -20.02 3.37
CA HIS A 374 -24.51 -18.80 3.81
C HIS A 374 -25.82 -18.52 3.06
N ALA A 375 -25.97 -19.03 1.83
CA ALA A 375 -27.24 -18.96 1.08
C ALA A 375 -28.34 -19.89 1.65
N SER A 376 -27.98 -20.88 2.47
CA SER A 376 -28.90 -21.89 3.05
C SER A 376 -29.23 -21.63 4.53
N GLY A 377 -29.81 -20.46 4.83
CA GLY A 377 -30.93 -20.32 5.78
C GLY A 377 -30.82 -20.77 7.25
N SER A 378 -29.66 -21.09 7.84
CA SER A 378 -29.56 -21.29 9.30
C SER A 378 -28.90 -20.09 10.01
N ALA A 379 -29.63 -19.47 10.93
CA ALA A 379 -29.28 -18.18 11.53
C ALA A 379 -28.23 -18.27 12.65
N ASP A 380 -27.97 -19.45 13.21
CA ASP A 380 -27.14 -19.62 14.42
C ASP A 380 -25.63 -19.72 14.15
N ASN A 381 -25.18 -19.70 12.88
CA ASN A 381 -23.76 -19.92 12.51
C ASN A 381 -23.13 -18.79 11.66
N LYS A 382 -23.79 -17.64 11.51
CA LYS A 382 -23.39 -16.59 10.56
C LYS A 382 -21.98 -16.01 10.80
N ASP A 383 -21.59 -15.80 12.05
CA ASP A 383 -20.28 -15.18 12.38
C ASP A 383 -19.11 -16.15 12.15
N SER A 384 -19.31 -17.45 12.38
CA SER A 384 -18.26 -18.48 12.24
C SER A 384 -17.78 -18.65 10.78
N GLY A 385 -18.70 -18.58 9.82
CA GLY A 385 -18.40 -18.66 8.39
C GLY A 385 -17.72 -17.41 7.84
N LEU A 386 -18.06 -16.23 8.37
CA LEU A 386 -17.43 -14.96 8.01
C LEU A 386 -15.95 -14.93 8.43
N GLU A 387 -15.64 -15.25 9.68
CA GLU A 387 -14.25 -15.28 10.19
C GLU A 387 -13.39 -16.32 9.45
N THR A 388 -13.99 -17.45 9.08
CA THR A 388 -13.29 -18.46 8.26
C THR A 388 -13.04 -17.97 6.84
N THR A 389 -13.98 -17.20 6.26
CA THR A 389 -13.81 -16.56 4.95
C THR A 389 -12.70 -15.52 4.98
N LYS A 390 -12.64 -14.67 6.02
CA LYS A 390 -11.52 -13.74 6.26
C LYS A 390 -10.18 -14.46 6.31
N PHE A 391 -10.12 -15.57 7.06
CA PHE A 391 -8.91 -16.38 7.16
C PHE A 391 -8.43 -16.89 5.79
N PHE A 392 -9.32 -17.49 4.99
CA PHE A 392 -8.94 -18.01 3.67
C PHE A 392 -8.59 -16.90 2.67
N LEU A 393 -9.32 -15.78 2.70
CA LEU A 393 -9.01 -14.62 1.87
C LEU A 393 -7.65 -14.03 2.22
N ASN A 394 -7.33 -13.92 3.51
CA ASN A 394 -6.02 -13.47 3.97
C ASN A 394 -4.90 -14.43 3.52
N CYS A 395 -5.13 -15.74 3.64
CA CYS A 395 -4.20 -16.74 3.12
C CYS A 395 -3.99 -16.61 1.60
N LEU A 396 -5.04 -16.28 0.85
CA LEU A 396 -4.96 -16.04 -0.59
C LEU A 396 -4.16 -14.76 -0.90
N CYS A 397 -4.36 -13.67 -0.15
CA CYS A 397 -3.55 -12.44 -0.28
C CYS A 397 -2.06 -12.71 -0.07
N LEU A 398 -1.71 -13.42 1.02
CA LEU A 398 -0.33 -13.79 1.30
C LEU A 398 0.24 -14.69 0.20
N LEU A 399 -0.49 -15.74 -0.21
CA LEU A 399 -0.03 -16.70 -1.22
C LEU A 399 0.23 -16.01 -2.56
N LEU A 400 -0.72 -15.22 -3.04
CA LEU A 400 -0.60 -14.49 -4.31
C LEU A 400 0.50 -13.43 -4.24
N GLY A 401 0.65 -12.76 -3.09
CA GLY A 401 1.68 -11.74 -2.88
C GLY A 401 3.12 -12.27 -2.84
N ARG A 402 3.33 -13.59 -2.73
CA ARG A 402 4.65 -14.22 -2.83
C ARG A 402 5.07 -14.56 -4.25
N LEU A 403 4.12 -14.64 -5.19
CA LEU A 403 4.43 -15.00 -6.56
C LEU A 403 5.28 -13.88 -7.19
N ASP A 404 6.37 -14.26 -7.85
CA ASP A 404 7.08 -13.33 -8.72
C ASP A 404 6.16 -12.88 -9.87
N SER A 405 6.47 -11.74 -10.49
CA SER A 405 5.63 -11.13 -11.52
C SER A 405 5.27 -12.10 -12.65
N LYS A 406 6.25 -12.87 -13.13
CA LYS A 406 6.06 -13.84 -14.22
C LYS A 406 5.10 -14.96 -13.82
N ARG A 407 5.27 -15.51 -12.61
CA ARG A 407 4.41 -16.58 -12.08
C ARG A 407 3.02 -16.09 -11.73
N PHE A 408 2.90 -14.87 -11.20
CA PHE A 408 1.61 -14.26 -10.92
C PHE A 408 0.83 -14.12 -12.23
N GLU A 409 1.44 -13.55 -13.28
CA GLU A 409 0.82 -13.41 -14.59
C GLU A 409 0.45 -14.76 -15.23
N SER A 410 1.33 -15.77 -15.16
CA SER A 410 0.99 -17.09 -15.69
C SER A 410 -0.18 -17.73 -14.93
N THR A 411 -0.20 -17.59 -13.60
CA THR A 411 -1.26 -18.15 -12.75
C THR A 411 -2.61 -17.45 -13.01
N MET A 412 -2.61 -16.12 -13.11
CA MET A 412 -3.81 -15.35 -13.42
C MET A 412 -4.33 -15.62 -14.84
N SER A 413 -3.46 -15.97 -15.79
CA SER A 413 -3.88 -16.36 -17.14
C SER A 413 -4.57 -17.73 -17.17
N GLU A 414 -4.15 -18.65 -16.29
CA GLU A 414 -4.68 -20.02 -16.21
C GLU A 414 -5.97 -20.09 -15.37
N ILE A 415 -5.98 -19.44 -14.20
CA ILE A 415 -7.01 -19.64 -13.17
C ILE A 415 -7.74 -18.33 -12.81
N GLY A 416 -7.36 -17.18 -13.39
CA GLY A 416 -7.93 -15.86 -13.05
C GLY A 416 -9.45 -15.79 -13.16
N MET A 417 -10.07 -16.43 -14.16
CA MET A 417 -11.53 -16.50 -14.27
C MET A 417 -12.20 -17.24 -13.11
N LYS A 418 -11.58 -18.31 -12.59
CA LYS A 418 -12.08 -19.04 -11.41
C LYS A 418 -11.97 -18.16 -10.17
N ILE A 419 -10.84 -17.46 -10.00
CA ILE A 419 -10.63 -16.50 -8.91
C ILE A 419 -11.70 -15.41 -8.95
N SER A 420 -11.89 -14.75 -10.09
CA SER A 420 -12.89 -13.68 -10.23
C SER A 420 -14.30 -14.18 -9.92
N ARG A 421 -14.69 -15.36 -10.41
CA ARG A 421 -16.02 -15.95 -10.12
C ARG A 421 -16.27 -16.20 -8.64
N ILE A 422 -15.23 -16.58 -7.88
CA ILE A 422 -15.33 -16.85 -6.45
C ILE A 422 -15.29 -15.56 -5.63
N LEU A 423 -14.49 -14.58 -6.05
CA LEU A 423 -14.26 -13.35 -5.30
C LEU A 423 -15.29 -12.25 -5.56
N VAL A 424 -15.87 -12.15 -6.78
CA VAL A 424 -16.87 -11.11 -7.09
C VAL A 424 -18.06 -11.15 -6.11
N PRO A 425 -18.67 -12.32 -5.79
CA PRO A 425 -19.76 -12.37 -4.81
C PRO A 425 -19.37 -11.88 -3.41
N GLN A 426 -18.08 -11.93 -3.05
CA GLN A 426 -17.59 -11.49 -1.74
C GLN A 426 -17.58 -9.97 -1.59
N LEU A 427 -17.66 -9.21 -2.69
CA LEU A 427 -17.78 -7.75 -2.63
C LEU A 427 -19.12 -7.30 -2.01
N ASN A 428 -20.16 -8.15 -2.08
CA ASN A 428 -21.45 -7.93 -1.43
C ASN A 428 -21.42 -8.18 0.09
N CYS A 429 -20.28 -8.58 0.65
CA CYS A 429 -20.15 -8.79 2.07
C CYS A 429 -20.35 -7.47 2.85
N THR A 430 -20.99 -7.55 4.02
CA THR A 430 -21.16 -6.39 4.91
C THR A 430 -19.87 -6.08 5.69
N ASP A 431 -18.95 -7.02 5.76
CA ASP A 431 -17.69 -6.90 6.48
C ASP A 431 -16.62 -6.21 5.61
N GLU A 432 -16.09 -5.10 6.11
CA GLU A 432 -15.11 -4.28 5.40
C GLU A 432 -13.77 -5.00 5.16
N ASP A 433 -13.31 -5.87 6.07
CA ASP A 433 -12.03 -6.58 5.90
C ASP A 433 -12.10 -7.57 4.73
N VAL A 434 -13.23 -8.24 4.55
CA VAL A 434 -13.49 -9.12 3.41
C VAL A 434 -13.46 -8.32 2.10
N VAL A 435 -14.19 -7.20 2.06
CA VAL A 435 -14.26 -6.34 0.88
C VAL A 435 -12.87 -5.78 0.53
N VAL A 436 -12.13 -5.25 1.51
CA VAL A 436 -10.78 -4.71 1.33
C VAL A 436 -9.80 -5.78 0.83
N GLY A 437 -9.87 -7.00 1.35
CA GLY A 437 -9.03 -8.11 0.89
C GLY A 437 -9.31 -8.46 -0.57
N VAL A 438 -10.58 -8.53 -0.97
CA VAL A 438 -10.99 -8.81 -2.35
C VAL A 438 -10.57 -7.70 -3.31
N VAL A 439 -10.84 -6.45 -2.94
CA VAL A 439 -10.42 -5.27 -3.73
C VAL A 439 -8.90 -5.23 -3.88
N SER A 440 -8.14 -5.58 -2.83
CA SER A 440 -6.68 -5.65 -2.91
C SER A 440 -6.20 -6.69 -3.94
N ILE A 441 -6.84 -7.87 -3.99
CA ILE A 441 -6.54 -8.90 -5.01
C ILE A 441 -6.84 -8.38 -6.41
N PHE A 442 -8.02 -7.78 -6.64
CA PHE A 442 -8.34 -7.21 -7.95
C PHE A 442 -7.41 -6.06 -8.34
N LYS A 443 -7.04 -5.20 -7.38
CA LYS A 443 -6.05 -4.13 -7.57
C LYS A 443 -4.71 -4.67 -8.05
N ALA A 444 -4.24 -5.77 -7.49
CA ALA A 444 -3.00 -6.40 -7.93
C ALA A 444 -3.11 -7.04 -9.34
N ILE A 445 -4.27 -7.63 -9.67
CA ILE A 445 -4.53 -8.21 -11.00
C ILE A 445 -4.57 -7.11 -12.08
N ILE A 446 -5.21 -5.98 -11.76
CA ILE A 446 -5.52 -4.92 -12.73
C ILE A 446 -4.37 -3.91 -12.86
N LEU A 447 -3.88 -3.37 -11.74
CA LEU A 447 -2.91 -2.26 -11.76
C LEU A 447 -1.46 -2.72 -11.80
N LYS A 448 -1.17 -3.98 -11.49
CA LYS A 448 0.20 -4.55 -11.51
C LYS A 448 1.24 -3.62 -10.84
N PRO A 449 1.03 -3.18 -9.58
CA PRO A 449 1.78 -2.06 -8.97
C PRO A 449 3.31 -2.26 -8.84
N ASN A 450 3.80 -3.49 -9.01
CA ASN A 450 5.22 -3.85 -8.88
C ASN A 450 5.98 -3.92 -10.22
N HIS A 451 5.35 -3.59 -11.35
CA HIS A 451 5.99 -3.66 -12.67
C HIS A 451 6.68 -2.33 -13.01
N SER A 452 7.98 -2.40 -13.31
CA SER A 452 8.72 -1.29 -13.90
C SER A 452 8.08 -0.89 -15.23
N GLN A 453 7.89 0.42 -15.41
CA GLN A 453 7.23 1.07 -16.54
C GLN A 453 7.82 0.73 -17.93
N GLU A 454 8.99 0.08 -17.99
CA GLU A 454 9.72 -0.25 -19.23
C GLU A 454 9.10 -1.40 -20.05
N ASP A 455 8.32 -2.32 -19.47
CA ASP A 455 7.71 -3.45 -20.19
C ASP A 455 6.23 -3.21 -20.60
N SER A 456 5.85 -1.96 -20.84
CA SER A 456 4.46 -1.52 -21.09
C SER A 456 3.80 -2.01 -22.40
N LEU A 457 4.46 -2.89 -23.16
CA LEU A 457 3.97 -3.42 -24.44
C LEU A 457 3.29 -4.79 -24.31
N VAL A 458 3.40 -5.48 -23.17
CA VAL A 458 2.87 -6.84 -23.03
C VAL A 458 1.65 -6.88 -22.09
N ASN A 459 0.48 -6.79 -22.74
CA ASN A 459 -0.80 -7.39 -22.35
C ASN A 459 -1.48 -6.92 -21.04
N ASN A 460 -2.41 -5.97 -21.21
CA ASN A 460 -3.55 -5.73 -20.32
C ASN A 460 -4.62 -6.84 -20.39
N ARG A 461 -4.27 -8.04 -20.89
CA ARG A 461 -5.21 -9.12 -21.25
C ARG A 461 -6.05 -9.59 -20.05
N GLN A 462 -5.50 -9.53 -18.85
CA GLN A 462 -6.20 -9.91 -17.61
C GLN A 462 -7.12 -8.79 -17.12
N ALA A 463 -6.67 -7.53 -17.14
CA ALA A 463 -7.52 -6.37 -16.85
C ALA A 463 -8.72 -6.33 -17.81
N ASN A 464 -8.50 -6.58 -19.11
CA ASN A 464 -9.57 -6.64 -20.11
C ASN A 464 -10.62 -7.73 -19.85
N ILE A 465 -10.28 -8.77 -19.10
CA ILE A 465 -11.23 -9.82 -18.69
C ILE A 465 -12.00 -9.39 -17.44
N VAL A 466 -11.33 -8.79 -16.45
CA VAL A 466 -11.91 -8.46 -15.15
C VAL A 466 -12.73 -7.17 -15.17
N ILE A 467 -12.23 -6.14 -15.86
CA ILE A 467 -12.83 -4.79 -15.89
C ILE A 467 -14.30 -4.79 -16.35
N PRO A 468 -14.71 -5.53 -17.41
CA PRO A 468 -16.13 -5.61 -17.78
C PRO A 468 -17.02 -6.11 -16.64
N PHE A 469 -16.57 -7.10 -15.86
CA PHE A 469 -17.34 -7.58 -14.70
C PHE A 469 -17.42 -6.53 -13.60
N LEU A 470 -16.33 -5.81 -13.32
CA LEU A 470 -16.33 -4.73 -12.32
C LEU A 470 -17.21 -3.55 -12.74
N LEU A 471 -17.25 -3.23 -14.03
CA LEU A 471 -18.13 -2.18 -14.55
C LEU A 471 -19.61 -2.55 -14.39
N HIS A 472 -19.98 -3.83 -14.53
CA HIS A 472 -21.34 -4.29 -14.23
C HIS A 472 -21.73 -4.12 -12.75
N LEU A 473 -20.76 -4.13 -11.85
CA LEU A 473 -21.01 -3.88 -10.42
C LEU A 473 -21.36 -2.41 -10.12
N LEU A 474 -21.18 -1.50 -11.08
CA LEU A 474 -21.69 -0.13 -10.98
C LEU A 474 -23.18 -0.02 -11.37
N ASP A 475 -23.81 -1.10 -11.81
CA ASP A 475 -25.20 -1.05 -12.32
C ASP A 475 -26.24 -0.95 -11.18
N GLU A 476 -25.89 -1.39 -9.98
CA GLU A 476 -26.72 -1.33 -8.77
C GLU A 476 -26.07 -0.44 -7.70
N GLN A 477 -26.87 0.29 -6.91
CA GLN A 477 -26.36 1.15 -5.84
C GLN A 477 -26.31 0.36 -4.52
N ASP A 478 -25.24 -0.41 -4.33
CA ASP A 478 -25.06 -1.31 -3.18
C ASP A 478 -23.67 -1.13 -2.52
N GLY A 479 -23.33 -2.02 -1.57
CA GLY A 479 -22.01 -2.02 -0.94
C GLY A 479 -20.88 -2.32 -1.93
N THR A 480 -21.18 -3.10 -2.96
CA THR A 480 -20.23 -3.58 -3.97
C THR A 480 -19.83 -2.48 -4.93
N SER A 481 -20.78 -1.65 -5.39
CA SER A 481 -20.48 -0.52 -6.26
C SER A 481 -19.45 0.40 -5.59
N ARG A 482 -19.67 0.76 -4.32
CA ARG A 482 -18.73 1.59 -3.53
C ARG A 482 -17.34 0.98 -3.42
N ALA A 483 -17.25 -0.34 -3.26
CA ALA A 483 -15.98 -1.04 -3.17
C ALA A 483 -15.15 -0.97 -4.45
N VAL A 484 -15.81 -0.96 -5.62
CA VAL A 484 -15.14 -0.97 -6.93
C VAL A 484 -14.93 0.42 -7.52
N VAL A 485 -15.60 1.47 -7.02
CA VAL A 485 -15.44 2.86 -7.51
C VAL A 485 -13.97 3.26 -7.59
N MET A 486 -13.24 3.15 -6.47
CA MET A 486 -11.82 3.53 -6.39
C MET A 486 -10.95 2.70 -7.34
N LEU A 487 -11.22 1.40 -7.43
CA LEU A 487 -10.46 0.48 -8.27
C LEU A 487 -10.62 0.81 -9.76
N ILE A 488 -11.83 1.14 -10.20
CA ILE A 488 -12.13 1.54 -11.58
C ILE A 488 -11.48 2.91 -11.88
N ALA A 489 -11.58 3.85 -10.93
CA ALA A 489 -10.96 5.17 -11.08
C ALA A 489 -9.43 5.09 -11.22
N GLU A 490 -8.76 4.30 -10.35
CA GLU A 490 -7.32 4.06 -10.44
C GLU A 490 -6.93 3.40 -11.78
N TYR A 491 -7.73 2.45 -12.28
CA TYR A 491 -7.47 1.84 -13.58
C TYR A 491 -7.63 2.84 -14.74
N CYS A 492 -8.69 3.64 -14.74
CA CYS A 492 -8.89 4.70 -15.74
C CYS A 492 -7.73 5.71 -15.77
N SER A 493 -7.13 6.01 -14.61
CA SER A 493 -6.00 6.94 -14.54
C SER A 493 -4.67 6.37 -15.07
N ILE A 494 -4.51 5.04 -15.09
CA ILE A 494 -3.25 4.37 -15.49
C ILE A 494 -3.34 3.76 -16.89
N SER A 495 -4.56 3.41 -17.33
CA SER A 495 -4.81 2.85 -18.66
C SER A 495 -4.41 3.82 -19.77
N LYS A 496 -3.73 3.31 -20.80
CA LYS A 496 -3.45 4.06 -22.03
C LYS A 496 -4.65 4.12 -22.99
N ASP A 497 -5.64 3.25 -22.78
CA ASP A 497 -6.86 3.17 -23.56
C ASP A 497 -8.03 3.76 -22.77
N ASP A 498 -8.81 4.62 -23.42
CA ASP A 498 -9.94 5.35 -22.84
C ASP A 498 -11.21 4.47 -22.77
N MET A 499 -11.19 3.22 -23.28
CA MET A 499 -12.36 2.33 -23.31
C MET A 499 -13.06 2.14 -21.96
N CYS A 500 -12.32 2.05 -20.86
CA CYS A 500 -12.92 1.93 -19.52
C CYS A 500 -13.63 3.24 -19.11
N LEU A 501 -13.02 4.39 -19.38
CA LEU A 501 -13.61 5.69 -19.09
C LEU A 501 -14.87 5.91 -19.95
N VAL A 502 -14.82 5.60 -21.25
CA VAL A 502 -15.98 5.67 -22.16
C VAL A 502 -17.15 4.85 -21.60
N GLU A 503 -16.89 3.67 -21.06
CA GLU A 503 -17.92 2.79 -20.51
C GLU A 503 -18.49 3.29 -19.17
N VAL A 504 -17.70 4.04 -18.38
CA VAL A 504 -18.17 4.81 -17.22
C VAL A 504 -19.03 6.00 -17.68
N LEU A 505 -18.61 6.75 -18.70
CA LEU A 505 -19.36 7.89 -19.24
C LEU A 505 -20.70 7.45 -19.84
N LYS A 506 -20.78 6.28 -20.49
CA LYS A 506 -22.06 5.69 -20.92
C LYS A 506 -23.00 5.41 -19.76
N ARG A 507 -22.50 4.92 -18.63
CA ARG A 507 -23.31 4.74 -17.41
C ARG A 507 -23.75 6.06 -16.82
N LEU A 508 -22.90 7.08 -16.87
CA LEU A 508 -23.26 8.45 -16.48
C LEU A 508 -24.37 9.03 -17.37
N ALA A 509 -24.38 8.67 -18.64
CA ALA A 509 -25.41 9.05 -19.61
C ALA A 509 -26.70 8.19 -19.54
N SER A 510 -26.71 7.10 -18.77
CA SER A 510 -27.80 6.12 -18.76
C SER A 510 -29.12 6.64 -18.15
N GLU A 511 -30.23 5.98 -18.46
CA GLU A 511 -31.54 6.28 -17.86
C GLU A 511 -31.63 5.82 -16.39
N ASN A 512 -30.79 4.90 -15.95
CA ASN A 512 -30.80 4.35 -14.59
C ASN A 512 -30.07 5.27 -13.60
N VAL A 513 -30.80 5.79 -12.61
CA VAL A 513 -30.27 6.70 -11.58
C VAL A 513 -29.11 6.08 -10.79
N SER A 514 -29.16 4.79 -10.49
CA SER A 514 -28.10 4.08 -9.76
C SER A 514 -26.79 4.04 -10.55
N GLN A 515 -26.88 3.71 -11.85
CA GLN A 515 -25.75 3.74 -12.77
C GLN A 515 -25.13 5.13 -12.86
N ARG A 516 -25.96 6.16 -12.97
CA ARG A 516 -25.47 7.54 -13.05
C ARG A 516 -24.76 7.99 -11.77
N ARG A 517 -25.32 7.69 -10.60
CA ARG A 517 -24.70 8.02 -9.30
C ARG A 517 -23.35 7.32 -9.12
N ASN A 518 -23.30 6.00 -9.34
CA ASN A 518 -22.06 5.24 -9.20
C ASN A 518 -21.00 5.71 -10.21
N ALA A 519 -21.39 6.02 -11.46
CA ALA A 519 -20.49 6.59 -12.45
C ALA A 519 -19.98 7.98 -12.04
N MET A 520 -20.84 8.82 -11.45
CA MET A 520 -20.45 10.13 -10.92
C MET A 520 -19.39 10.00 -9.81
N ASP A 521 -19.55 9.02 -8.92
CA ASP A 521 -18.57 8.74 -7.87
C ASP A 521 -17.22 8.31 -8.47
N VAL A 522 -17.22 7.49 -9.54
CA VAL A 522 -15.99 7.14 -10.28
C VAL A 522 -15.33 8.38 -10.88
N ILE A 523 -16.08 9.26 -11.55
CA ILE A 523 -15.53 10.50 -12.12
C ILE A 523 -14.95 11.42 -11.02
N SER A 524 -15.59 11.48 -9.86
CA SER A 524 -15.08 12.23 -8.71
C SER A 524 -13.71 11.72 -8.26
N GLU A 525 -13.53 10.40 -8.16
CA GLU A 525 -12.25 9.79 -7.79
C GLU A 525 -11.19 9.95 -8.88
N ILE A 526 -11.56 9.85 -10.17
CA ILE A 526 -10.64 10.11 -11.29
C ILE A 526 -10.09 11.54 -11.22
N LEU A 527 -10.95 12.52 -10.95
CA LEU A 527 -10.55 13.92 -10.78
C LEU A 527 -9.64 14.12 -9.57
N HIS A 528 -9.91 13.41 -8.47
CA HIS A 528 -9.06 13.43 -7.27
C HIS A 528 -7.66 12.90 -7.59
N ILE A 529 -7.56 11.68 -8.14
CA ILE A 529 -6.28 11.03 -8.51
C ILE A 529 -5.50 11.89 -9.51
N SER A 530 -6.18 12.45 -10.50
CA SER A 530 -5.53 13.29 -11.53
C SER A 530 -4.93 14.58 -10.97
N SER A 531 -5.48 15.11 -9.87
CA SER A 531 -4.92 16.30 -9.21
C SER A 531 -3.62 16.02 -8.45
N GLU A 532 -3.40 14.76 -8.05
CA GLU A 532 -2.20 14.30 -7.35
C GLU A 532 -1.15 13.69 -8.30
N SER A 533 -1.58 13.23 -9.48
CA SER A 533 -0.75 12.53 -10.46
C SER A 533 0.10 13.48 -11.33
N LYS A 534 1.29 13.02 -11.72
CA LYS A 534 2.16 13.71 -12.69
C LYS A 534 1.78 13.43 -14.16
N GLN A 535 0.94 12.42 -14.42
CA GLN A 535 0.48 12.07 -15.76
C GLN A 535 -1.02 12.33 -15.86
N PRO A 536 -1.43 13.45 -16.49
CA PRO A 536 -2.84 13.74 -16.69
C PRO A 536 -3.44 12.86 -17.79
N LEU A 537 -4.75 12.62 -17.70
CA LEU A 537 -5.54 12.01 -18.78
C LEU A 537 -5.38 12.78 -20.11
N PRO A 538 -5.56 12.11 -21.27
CA PRO A 538 -5.55 12.77 -22.58
C PRO A 538 -6.58 13.90 -22.68
N TYR A 539 -6.27 14.92 -23.49
CA TYR A 539 -7.17 16.06 -23.73
C TYR A 539 -8.57 15.62 -24.22
N SER A 540 -8.64 14.63 -25.11
CA SER A 540 -9.91 14.08 -25.63
C SER A 540 -10.79 13.49 -24.52
N ALA A 541 -10.19 12.73 -23.61
CA ALA A 541 -10.87 12.11 -22.47
C ALA A 541 -11.43 13.17 -21.51
N TRP A 542 -10.67 14.24 -21.26
CA TRP A 542 -11.15 15.38 -20.47
C TRP A 542 -12.30 16.12 -21.13
N GLN A 543 -12.22 16.33 -22.45
CA GLN A 543 -13.28 17.00 -23.19
C GLN A 543 -14.58 16.19 -23.17
N GLU A 544 -14.51 14.87 -23.38
CA GLU A 544 -15.68 13.99 -23.31
C GLU A 544 -16.28 13.97 -21.90
N THR A 545 -15.43 13.85 -20.87
CA THR A 545 -15.87 13.90 -19.46
C THR A 545 -16.56 15.22 -19.14
N ALA A 546 -16.00 16.35 -19.57
CA ALA A 546 -16.59 17.66 -19.35
C ALA A 546 -17.95 17.81 -20.05
N ASN A 547 -18.06 17.33 -21.30
CA ASN A 547 -19.32 17.34 -22.04
C ASN A 547 -20.41 16.50 -21.35
N THR A 548 -20.08 15.30 -20.89
CA THR A 548 -21.06 14.46 -20.16
C THR A 548 -21.46 15.10 -18.83
N LEU A 549 -20.53 15.72 -18.09
CA LEU A 549 -20.84 16.45 -16.85
C LEU A 549 -21.73 17.68 -17.11
N LEU A 550 -21.52 18.40 -18.22
CA LEU A 550 -22.40 19.52 -18.62
C LEU A 550 -23.84 19.05 -18.82
N GLU A 551 -24.05 17.91 -19.48
CA GLU A 551 -25.39 17.34 -19.64
C GLU A 551 -26.02 16.97 -18.29
N ARG A 552 -25.23 16.53 -17.31
CA ARG A 552 -25.70 16.16 -15.96
C ARG A 552 -26.12 17.36 -15.10
N LEU A 553 -25.83 18.60 -15.50
CA LEU A 553 -26.39 19.79 -14.84
C LEU A 553 -27.92 19.87 -14.99
N GLY A 554 -28.48 19.18 -15.99
CA GLY A 554 -29.92 19.02 -16.17
C GLY A 554 -30.48 17.67 -15.78
N ASP A 555 -29.78 16.91 -14.91
CA ASP A 555 -30.28 15.62 -14.46
C ASP A 555 -31.55 15.76 -13.61
N ASN A 556 -32.47 14.79 -13.74
CA ASN A 556 -33.66 14.71 -12.88
C ASN A 556 -33.28 14.52 -11.40
N ASP A 557 -32.15 13.88 -11.12
CA ASP A 557 -31.65 13.68 -9.76
C ASP A 557 -30.85 14.90 -9.27
N ILE A 558 -31.33 15.52 -8.18
CA ILE A 558 -30.73 16.71 -7.58
C ILE A 558 -29.28 16.45 -7.12
N ARG A 559 -28.97 15.27 -6.58
CA ARG A 559 -27.61 14.95 -6.09
C ARG A 559 -26.62 14.91 -7.24
N ILE A 560 -27.04 14.37 -8.39
CA ILE A 560 -26.23 14.34 -9.61
C ILE A 560 -25.98 15.76 -10.12
N ARG A 561 -27.02 16.62 -10.16
CA ARG A 561 -26.87 18.04 -10.55
C ARG A 561 -25.86 18.78 -9.66
N GLU A 562 -25.98 18.62 -8.35
CA GLU A 562 -25.06 19.23 -7.38
C GLU A 562 -23.64 18.69 -7.48
N GLN A 563 -23.46 17.38 -7.71
CA GLN A 563 -22.13 16.81 -7.90
C GLN A 563 -21.52 17.31 -9.21
N ALA A 564 -22.27 17.33 -10.31
CA ALA A 564 -21.79 17.85 -11.60
C ALA A 564 -21.32 19.30 -11.49
N SER A 565 -22.09 20.18 -10.80
CA SER A 565 -21.71 21.58 -10.61
C SER A 565 -20.46 21.76 -9.74
N LYS A 566 -20.20 20.84 -8.81
CA LYS A 566 -18.99 20.81 -7.97
C LYS A 566 -17.78 20.19 -8.66
N LEU A 567 -17.98 19.25 -9.58
CA LEU A 567 -16.90 18.54 -10.28
C LEU A 567 -16.40 19.30 -11.51
N LEU A 568 -17.28 19.95 -12.29
CA LEU A 568 -16.89 20.72 -13.47
C LEU A 568 -15.73 21.70 -13.19
N PRO A 569 -15.76 22.52 -12.13
CA PRO A 569 -14.65 23.44 -11.81
C PRO A 569 -13.28 22.78 -11.69
N LYS A 570 -13.23 21.47 -11.40
CA LYS A 570 -11.98 20.71 -11.26
C LYS A 570 -11.32 20.39 -12.61
N ILE A 571 -12.04 20.54 -13.72
CA ILE A 571 -11.54 20.36 -15.10
C ILE A 571 -11.10 21.73 -15.66
N ASP A 572 -10.21 21.73 -16.65
CA ASP A 572 -9.85 22.94 -17.39
C ASP A 572 -11.12 23.62 -17.97
N PRO A 573 -11.45 24.86 -17.54
CA PRO A 573 -12.64 25.56 -18.02
C PRO A 573 -12.65 25.83 -19.53
N SER A 574 -11.48 25.88 -20.18
CA SER A 574 -11.39 26.11 -21.63
C SER A 574 -12.20 25.09 -22.44
N LEU A 575 -12.37 23.88 -21.90
CA LEU A 575 -13.04 22.76 -22.56
C LEU A 575 -14.57 22.89 -22.62
N TYR A 576 -15.17 23.57 -21.64
CA TYR A 576 -16.62 23.48 -21.39
C TYR A 576 -17.30 24.82 -21.09
N LEU A 577 -16.55 25.86 -20.73
CA LEU A 577 -17.10 27.14 -20.28
C LEU A 577 -18.00 27.83 -21.34
N PRO A 578 -17.68 27.84 -22.64
CA PRO A 578 -18.58 28.40 -23.65
C PRO A 578 -19.96 27.72 -23.70
N ALA A 579 -20.00 26.40 -23.53
CA ALA A 579 -21.25 25.64 -23.48
C ALA A 579 -21.98 25.87 -22.15
N LEU A 580 -21.25 25.94 -21.03
CA LEU A 580 -21.82 26.22 -19.71
C LEU A 580 -22.52 27.57 -19.65
N VAL A 581 -21.91 28.62 -20.22
CA VAL A 581 -22.51 29.96 -20.26
C VAL A 581 -23.83 29.94 -21.04
N ARG A 582 -23.92 29.18 -22.14
CA ARG A 582 -25.17 29.02 -22.91
C ARG A 582 -26.26 28.33 -22.10
N LEU A 583 -25.92 27.35 -21.26
CA LEU A 583 -26.89 26.62 -20.43
C LEU A 583 -27.62 27.51 -19.41
N VAL A 584 -26.99 28.58 -18.92
CA VAL A 584 -27.65 29.55 -18.00
C VAL A 584 -28.83 30.28 -18.65
N TYR A 585 -28.87 30.32 -19.98
CA TYR A 585 -29.95 30.94 -20.74
C TYR A 585 -31.02 29.96 -21.19
N SER A 586 -30.86 28.65 -20.91
CA SER A 586 -31.88 27.64 -21.18
C SER A 586 -33.12 27.87 -20.29
N PRO A 587 -34.35 27.65 -20.79
CA PRO A 587 -35.58 27.79 -20.00
C PRO A 587 -35.79 26.70 -18.93
N ASP A 588 -34.91 25.69 -18.84
CA ASP A 588 -35.05 24.51 -17.99
C ASP A 588 -34.55 24.70 -16.54
N GLU A 589 -34.90 23.77 -15.65
CA GLU A 589 -34.40 23.70 -14.25
C GLU A 589 -32.87 23.69 -14.12
N ASN A 590 -32.18 23.43 -15.22
CA ASN A 590 -30.73 23.38 -15.39
C ASN A 590 -30.06 24.73 -15.08
N GLN A 591 -30.82 25.83 -15.11
CA GLN A 591 -30.31 27.19 -14.88
C GLN A 591 -29.62 27.34 -13.52
N SER A 592 -30.19 26.79 -12.46
CA SER A 592 -29.66 26.90 -11.10
C SER A 592 -28.29 26.23 -10.99
N SER A 593 -28.20 24.96 -11.41
CA SER A 593 -26.97 24.17 -11.36
C SER A 593 -25.89 24.69 -12.31
N ALA A 594 -26.26 25.22 -13.49
CA ALA A 594 -25.32 25.89 -14.39
C ALA A 594 -24.76 27.18 -13.77
N SER A 595 -25.60 27.96 -13.09
CA SER A 595 -25.15 29.17 -12.38
C SER A 595 -24.19 28.82 -11.24
N ASP A 596 -24.52 27.80 -10.44
CA ASP A 596 -23.66 27.29 -9.38
C ASP A 596 -22.31 26.80 -9.91
N ALA A 597 -22.31 26.12 -11.06
CA ALA A 597 -21.09 25.67 -11.72
C ALA A 597 -20.21 26.85 -12.18
N ILE A 598 -20.78 27.90 -12.76
CA ILE A 598 -20.03 29.12 -13.15
C ILE A 598 -19.42 29.78 -11.91
N VAL A 599 -20.21 29.94 -10.84
CA VAL A 599 -19.71 30.48 -9.57
C VAL A 599 -18.58 29.61 -9.02
N GLY A 600 -18.72 28.28 -9.09
CA GLY A 600 -17.69 27.32 -8.71
C GLY A 600 -16.39 27.47 -9.51
N VAL A 601 -16.48 27.66 -10.83
CA VAL A 601 -15.33 27.92 -11.71
C VAL A 601 -14.62 29.19 -11.29
N LEU A 602 -15.36 30.29 -11.15
CA LEU A 602 -14.80 31.59 -10.79
C LEU A 602 -14.16 31.58 -9.39
N LYS A 603 -14.79 30.90 -8.41
CA LYS A 603 -14.25 30.74 -7.05
C LYS A 603 -12.95 29.91 -7.03
N ARG A 604 -12.89 28.81 -7.79
CA ARG A 604 -11.73 27.92 -7.82
C ARG A 604 -10.53 28.52 -8.56
N HIS A 605 -10.80 29.29 -9.62
CA HIS A 605 -9.80 29.96 -10.44
C HIS A 605 -9.73 31.46 -10.14
N ASN A 606 -9.94 31.85 -8.87
CA ASN A 606 -10.08 33.25 -8.44
C ASN A 606 -8.81 34.11 -8.61
N GLN A 607 -7.67 33.52 -8.97
CA GLN A 607 -6.42 34.22 -9.28
C GLN A 607 -6.06 34.13 -10.78
N ASN A 608 -6.78 33.33 -11.57
CA ASN A 608 -6.49 33.15 -12.99
C ASN A 608 -7.35 34.11 -13.82
N ILE A 609 -6.75 35.24 -14.20
CA ILE A 609 -7.39 36.27 -15.01
C ILE A 609 -7.87 35.73 -16.38
N GLU A 610 -7.16 34.77 -16.96
CA GLU A 610 -7.51 34.23 -18.28
C GLU A 610 -8.90 33.57 -18.27
N ILE A 611 -9.29 32.96 -17.15
CA ILE A 611 -10.62 32.36 -16.99
C ILE A 611 -11.71 33.44 -16.90
N ILE A 612 -11.41 34.57 -16.25
CA ILE A 612 -12.34 35.71 -16.17
C ILE A 612 -12.52 36.32 -17.56
N PHE A 613 -11.43 36.50 -18.31
CA PHE A 613 -11.51 36.93 -19.71
C PHE A 613 -12.30 35.95 -20.57
N LEU A 614 -12.10 34.65 -20.38
CA LEU A 614 -12.88 33.65 -21.12
C LEU A 614 -14.39 33.77 -20.84
N VAL A 615 -14.82 34.04 -19.59
CA VAL A 615 -16.23 34.31 -19.29
C VAL A 615 -16.73 35.57 -20.02
N VAL A 616 -15.97 36.66 -19.96
CA VAL A 616 -16.32 37.93 -20.62
C VAL A 616 -16.41 37.74 -22.14
N ASP A 617 -15.44 37.05 -22.73
CA ASP A 617 -15.38 36.77 -24.17
C ASP A 617 -16.56 35.84 -24.59
N CYS A 618 -16.93 34.85 -23.76
CA CYS A 618 -18.13 34.04 -23.99
C CYS A 618 -19.42 34.88 -24.01
N LEU A 619 -19.55 35.82 -23.07
CA LEU A 619 -20.70 36.73 -23.02
C LEU A 619 -20.72 37.70 -24.21
N ASN A 620 -19.56 38.19 -24.62
CA ASN A 620 -19.42 39.05 -25.79
C ASN A 620 -19.86 38.31 -27.07
N ASN A 621 -19.38 37.08 -27.27
CA ASN A 621 -19.77 36.24 -28.41
C ASN A 621 -21.27 35.97 -28.47
N ILE A 622 -21.91 35.73 -27.32
CA ILE A 622 -23.37 35.56 -27.25
C ILE A 622 -24.06 36.85 -27.69
N SER A 623 -23.60 38.01 -27.19
CA SER A 623 -24.18 39.30 -27.55
C SER A 623 -24.09 39.62 -29.05
N GLN A 624 -22.96 39.29 -29.69
CA GLN A 624 -22.72 39.54 -31.12
C GLN A 624 -23.45 38.56 -32.05
N SER A 625 -23.62 37.29 -31.63
CA SER A 625 -24.30 36.26 -32.44
C SER A 625 -25.78 36.55 -32.72
N LEU A 626 -26.39 37.46 -31.96
CA LEU A 626 -27.79 37.90 -32.07
C LEU A 626 -28.00 39.09 -33.02
N ASP A 627 -26.93 39.79 -33.42
CA ASP A 627 -27.00 40.95 -34.32
C ASP A 627 -27.00 40.55 -35.81
N LEU A 628 -26.97 39.25 -36.14
CA LEU A 628 -27.28 38.79 -37.50
C LEU A 628 -28.80 38.77 -37.73
N PRO A 629 -29.32 39.40 -38.81
CA PRO A 629 -30.75 39.45 -39.07
C PRO A 629 -31.27 38.05 -39.43
N GLN A 630 -31.83 37.31 -38.47
CA GLN A 630 -32.67 36.16 -38.76
C GLN A 630 -34.10 36.60 -39.12
N SER A 631 -34.63 35.99 -40.18
CA SER A 631 -35.87 36.35 -40.85
C SER A 631 -37.06 36.46 -39.91
N ALA A 632 -37.81 37.53 -40.10
CA ALA A 632 -39.04 37.89 -39.43
C ALA A 632 -39.93 36.69 -39.08
N GLY A 633 -40.14 36.47 -37.78
CA GLY A 633 -41.20 35.58 -37.34
C GLY A 633 -41.05 34.92 -35.99
N ASP A 634 -40.34 35.48 -35.00
CA ASP A 634 -40.54 35.07 -33.60
C ASP A 634 -40.20 36.21 -32.65
N LYS A 635 -41.01 36.34 -31.59
CA LYS A 635 -40.93 37.42 -30.60
C LYS A 635 -39.53 37.46 -29.98
N GLU A 636 -38.83 38.58 -30.16
CA GLU A 636 -37.56 38.91 -29.50
C GLU A 636 -37.67 38.72 -27.98
N SER A 637 -37.13 37.61 -27.47
CA SER A 637 -36.62 37.58 -26.11
C SER A 637 -35.16 38.04 -26.19
N LYS A 638 -34.89 39.33 -25.98
CA LYS A 638 -33.52 39.81 -25.78
C LYS A 638 -32.90 38.99 -24.65
N LEU A 639 -31.93 38.13 -24.99
CA LEU A 639 -31.23 37.29 -24.02
C LEU A 639 -30.61 38.21 -22.96
N ASP A 640 -31.05 38.11 -21.71
CA ASP A 640 -30.64 39.01 -20.64
C ASP A 640 -29.22 38.68 -20.17
N ILE A 641 -28.19 39.28 -20.81
CA ILE A 641 -26.76 39.16 -20.43
C ILE A 641 -26.55 39.39 -18.92
N ALA A 642 -27.45 40.14 -18.26
CA ALA A 642 -27.37 40.35 -16.83
C ALA A 642 -27.51 39.06 -16.01
N ARG A 643 -28.03 37.95 -16.55
CA ARG A 643 -28.17 36.68 -15.81
C ARG A 643 -26.84 36.13 -15.33
N VAL A 644 -25.85 36.01 -16.22
CA VAL A 644 -24.51 35.53 -15.84
C VAL A 644 -23.75 36.62 -15.07
N LEU A 645 -23.90 37.88 -15.46
CA LEU A 645 -23.24 38.99 -14.75
C LEU A 645 -23.73 39.18 -13.32
N LYS A 646 -24.98 38.80 -12.98
CA LYS A 646 -25.49 38.78 -11.60
C LYS A 646 -24.78 37.77 -10.69
N LEU A 647 -24.02 36.84 -11.24
CA LEU A 647 -23.20 35.89 -10.48
C LEU A 647 -21.84 36.50 -10.06
N VAL A 648 -21.41 37.56 -10.74
CA VAL A 648 -20.11 38.23 -10.51
C VAL A 648 -19.98 38.76 -9.07
N PRO A 649 -21.00 39.41 -8.46
CA PRO A 649 -20.91 39.84 -7.05
C PRO A 649 -20.81 38.69 -6.05
N GLU A 650 -21.24 37.48 -6.41
CA GLU A 650 -21.08 36.32 -5.53
C GLU A 650 -19.66 35.77 -5.59
N TRP A 651 -19.06 35.76 -6.78
CA TRP A 651 -17.65 35.45 -6.95
C TRP A 651 -16.75 36.50 -6.32
N SER A 652 -17.07 37.79 -6.44
CA SER A 652 -16.21 38.89 -5.98
C SER A 652 -15.89 38.80 -4.48
N LYS A 653 -16.85 38.31 -3.68
CA LYS A 653 -16.68 37.99 -2.25
C LYS A 653 -15.60 36.95 -1.94
N SER A 654 -15.20 36.13 -2.91
CA SER A 654 -14.18 35.07 -2.78
C SER A 654 -12.79 35.49 -3.23
N VAL A 655 -12.65 36.69 -3.81
CA VAL A 655 -11.36 37.23 -4.26
C VAL A 655 -10.57 37.73 -3.04
N GLN A 656 -9.41 37.14 -2.80
CA GLN A 656 -8.55 37.50 -1.66
C GLN A 656 -7.65 38.69 -1.96
N ASP A 657 -7.14 38.79 -3.20
CA ASP A 657 -6.20 39.83 -3.61
C ASP A 657 -6.60 40.40 -4.97
N TRP A 658 -7.26 41.56 -4.93
CA TRP A 658 -7.68 42.29 -6.11
C TRP A 658 -6.52 42.88 -6.91
N ASN A 659 -5.33 43.04 -6.31
CA ASN A 659 -4.19 43.68 -6.98
C ASN A 659 -3.73 42.91 -8.22
N ASN A 660 -3.86 41.57 -8.20
CA ASN A 660 -3.42 40.70 -9.31
C ASN A 660 -4.43 40.66 -10.47
N LEU A 661 -5.69 41.02 -10.21
CA LEU A 661 -6.77 40.94 -11.21
C LEU A 661 -7.08 42.30 -11.83
N ILE A 662 -7.01 43.36 -11.05
CA ILE A 662 -7.59 44.65 -11.45
C ILE A 662 -6.81 45.32 -12.59
N GLY A 663 -5.48 45.25 -12.58
CA GLY A 663 -4.66 45.81 -13.66
C GLY A 663 -5.00 45.18 -15.01
N PRO A 664 -4.85 43.85 -15.15
CA PRO A 664 -5.27 43.15 -16.36
C PRO A 664 -6.73 43.41 -16.78
N LEU A 665 -7.69 43.47 -15.84
CA LEU A 665 -9.09 43.79 -16.15
C LEU A 665 -9.25 45.18 -16.76
N ILE A 666 -8.55 46.18 -16.22
CA ILE A 666 -8.56 47.55 -16.73
C ILE A 666 -7.90 47.61 -18.10
N ASP A 667 -6.76 46.93 -18.27
CA ASP A 667 -6.07 46.84 -19.56
C ASP A 667 -6.97 46.21 -20.63
N LYS A 668 -7.71 45.15 -20.29
CA LYS A 668 -8.70 44.53 -21.19
C LYS A 668 -9.80 45.52 -21.59
N MET A 669 -10.27 46.36 -20.68
CA MET A 669 -11.24 47.42 -20.98
C MET A 669 -10.64 48.50 -21.90
N PHE A 670 -9.36 48.85 -21.74
CA PHE A 670 -8.67 49.77 -22.64
C PHE A 670 -8.42 49.19 -24.02
N THR A 671 -8.19 47.88 -24.14
CA THR A 671 -8.02 47.23 -25.45
C THR A 671 -9.31 47.13 -26.26
N ASP A 672 -10.47 47.09 -25.61
CA ASP A 672 -11.78 46.97 -26.26
C ASP A 672 -12.83 47.90 -25.60
N PRO A 673 -12.66 49.23 -25.72
CA PRO A 673 -13.43 50.22 -24.97
C PRO A 673 -14.89 50.33 -25.41
N SER A 674 -15.24 49.82 -26.59
CA SER A 674 -16.61 49.77 -27.10
C SER A 674 -17.42 48.58 -26.55
N ASN A 675 -16.78 47.66 -25.83
CA ASN A 675 -17.40 46.43 -25.33
C ASN A 675 -18.35 46.67 -24.16
N PRO A 676 -19.68 46.55 -24.36
CA PRO A 676 -20.65 46.85 -23.31
C PRO A 676 -20.68 45.78 -22.20
N VAL A 677 -20.15 44.58 -22.45
CA VAL A 677 -20.10 43.49 -21.46
C VAL A 677 -19.06 43.79 -20.40
N ILE A 678 -17.88 44.26 -20.79
CA ILE A 678 -16.80 44.65 -19.86
C ILE A 678 -17.28 45.77 -18.95
N VAL A 679 -17.91 46.81 -19.50
CA VAL A 679 -18.45 47.94 -18.71
C VAL A 679 -19.48 47.45 -17.68
N LYS A 680 -20.40 46.56 -18.08
CA LYS A 680 -21.36 45.97 -17.14
C LYS A 680 -20.69 45.08 -16.10
N PHE A 681 -19.65 44.34 -16.47
CA PHE A 681 -18.88 43.54 -15.51
C PHE A 681 -18.27 44.43 -14.42
N PHE A 682 -17.65 45.55 -14.81
CA PHE A 682 -17.10 46.54 -13.86
C PHE A 682 -18.16 47.14 -12.93
N SER A 683 -19.38 47.38 -13.41
CA SER A 683 -20.44 47.91 -12.56
C SER A 683 -20.86 46.95 -11.45
N TYR A 684 -20.82 45.64 -11.69
CA TYR A 684 -21.12 44.61 -10.67
C TYR A 684 -20.04 44.45 -9.60
N ILE A 685 -18.78 44.82 -9.88
CA ILE A 685 -17.67 44.78 -8.92
C ILE A 685 -17.30 46.16 -8.37
N SER A 686 -18.04 47.21 -8.73
CA SER A 686 -17.74 48.61 -8.40
C SER A 686 -17.47 48.85 -6.91
N GLU A 687 -18.20 48.18 -6.03
CA GLU A 687 -17.99 48.21 -4.58
C GLU A 687 -16.63 47.61 -4.17
N ASP A 688 -16.22 46.52 -4.80
CA ASP A 688 -14.96 45.84 -4.53
C ASP A 688 -13.75 46.64 -5.04
N LEU A 689 -13.91 47.39 -6.14
CA LEU A 689 -12.89 48.30 -6.68
C LEU A 689 -12.45 49.37 -5.67
N THR A 690 -13.32 49.73 -4.72
CA THR A 690 -12.98 50.74 -3.70
C THR A 690 -11.83 50.30 -2.79
N ASN A 691 -11.61 48.99 -2.65
CA ASN A 691 -10.51 48.43 -1.85
C ASN A 691 -9.13 48.59 -2.53
N VAL A 692 -9.10 48.76 -3.86
CA VAL A 692 -7.89 48.86 -4.68
C VAL A 692 -7.89 50.13 -5.53
N VAL A 693 -8.58 51.17 -5.07
CA VAL A 693 -8.78 52.41 -5.84
C VAL A 693 -7.47 53.04 -6.31
N ASP A 694 -6.43 53.06 -5.46
CA ASP A 694 -5.16 53.68 -5.81
C ASP A 694 -4.53 53.02 -7.04
N LEU A 695 -4.68 51.69 -7.16
CA LEU A 695 -4.21 50.92 -8.30
C LEU A 695 -5.07 51.18 -9.55
N VAL A 696 -6.40 51.24 -9.39
CA VAL A 696 -7.34 51.60 -10.47
C VAL A 696 -6.98 52.97 -11.06
N LEU A 697 -6.85 53.98 -10.20
CA LEU A 697 -6.52 55.35 -10.60
C LEU A 697 -5.12 55.46 -11.20
N HIS A 698 -4.16 54.69 -10.70
CA HIS A 698 -2.82 54.65 -11.25
C HIS A 698 -2.83 54.16 -12.69
N HIS A 699 -3.53 53.06 -13.00
CA HIS A 699 -3.67 52.57 -14.37
C HIS A 699 -4.42 53.54 -15.28
N VAL A 700 -5.49 54.16 -14.78
CA VAL A 700 -6.22 55.20 -15.53
C VAL A 700 -5.31 56.38 -15.88
N LEU A 701 -4.52 56.87 -14.93
CA LEU A 701 -3.56 57.98 -15.16
C LEU A 701 -2.47 57.60 -16.15
N LEU A 702 -1.94 56.38 -16.08
CA LEU A 702 -0.96 55.89 -17.04
C LEU A 702 -1.54 55.87 -18.46
N HIS A 703 -2.74 55.31 -18.62
CA HIS A 703 -3.40 55.24 -19.92
C HIS A 703 -3.70 56.63 -20.49
N VAL A 704 -4.23 57.56 -19.69
CA VAL A 704 -4.49 58.95 -20.13
C VAL A 704 -3.21 59.68 -20.56
N ARG A 705 -2.06 59.40 -19.93
CA ARG A 705 -0.77 59.99 -20.34
C ARG A 705 -0.25 59.43 -21.67
N GLU A 706 -0.65 58.21 -22.02
CA GLU A 706 -0.25 57.53 -23.25
C GLU A 706 -1.20 57.84 -24.43
N GLN A 707 -2.37 58.43 -24.15
CA GLN A 707 -3.33 58.83 -25.17
C GLN A 707 -2.76 59.90 -26.10
N LYS A 708 -2.95 59.71 -27.41
CA LYS A 708 -2.59 60.68 -28.44
C LYS A 708 -3.69 61.74 -28.54
N GLU A 709 -3.30 63.01 -28.63
CA GLU A 709 -4.26 64.09 -28.90
C GLU A 709 -5.10 63.79 -30.15
N ILE A 710 -6.40 64.08 -30.06
CA ILE A 710 -7.32 63.96 -31.18
C ILE A 710 -6.91 65.00 -32.24
N ASP A 711 -6.59 64.52 -33.45
CA ASP A 711 -6.17 65.39 -34.56
C ASP A 711 -7.26 66.40 -34.93
N GLU A 712 -6.94 67.69 -34.82
CA GLU A 712 -7.84 68.82 -35.13
C GLU A 712 -8.35 68.76 -36.58
N SER A 713 -7.54 68.25 -37.50
CA SER A 713 -7.94 68.08 -38.90
C SER A 713 -9.01 66.99 -39.06
N PHE A 714 -8.98 65.97 -38.19
CA PHE A 714 -9.95 64.89 -38.15
C PHE A 714 -11.29 65.38 -37.56
N LEU A 715 -11.25 66.26 -36.55
CA LEU A 715 -12.43 66.93 -35.99
C LEU A 715 -13.11 67.89 -36.98
N ALA A 716 -12.35 68.69 -37.72
CA ALA A 716 -12.89 69.62 -38.70
C ALA A 716 -13.68 68.92 -39.83
N ARG A 717 -13.22 67.75 -40.26
CA ARG A 717 -13.92 66.92 -41.28
C ARG A 717 -15.20 66.28 -40.73
N TRP A 718 -15.22 65.99 -39.43
CA TRP A 718 -16.42 65.50 -38.74
C TRP A 718 -17.50 66.57 -38.68
N GLU A 719 -17.14 67.80 -38.29
CA GLU A 719 -18.05 68.96 -38.27
C GLU A 719 -18.64 69.25 -39.65
N CYS A 720 -17.84 69.09 -40.70
CA CYS A 720 -18.27 69.28 -42.09
C CYS A 720 -19.00 68.06 -42.70
N ARG A 721 -19.18 66.95 -41.95
CA ARG A 721 -19.76 65.67 -42.41
C ARG A 721 -19.15 65.13 -43.71
N SER A 722 -17.84 65.32 -43.89
CA SER A 722 -17.12 64.97 -45.12
C SER A 722 -16.20 63.76 -44.95
N TYR A 723 -16.56 62.81 -44.09
CA TYR A 723 -15.75 61.65 -43.69
C TYR A 723 -16.15 60.36 -44.44
N SER A 724 -15.20 59.44 -44.62
CA SER A 724 -15.46 58.09 -45.14
C SER A 724 -15.99 57.13 -44.06
N SER A 725 -16.45 55.94 -44.46
CA SER A 725 -16.87 54.89 -43.51
C SER A 725 -15.73 54.45 -42.59
N ASP A 726 -14.52 54.30 -43.14
CA ASP A 726 -13.33 53.90 -42.38
C ASP A 726 -12.94 54.99 -41.37
N GLU A 727 -13.07 56.26 -41.76
CA GLU A 727 -12.80 57.42 -40.90
C GLU A 727 -13.84 57.58 -39.78
N TYR A 728 -15.07 57.14 -40.03
CA TYR A 728 -16.12 57.10 -39.02
C TYR A 728 -15.83 56.04 -37.96
N GLU A 729 -15.43 54.83 -38.35
CA GLU A 729 -15.04 53.76 -37.41
C GLU A 729 -13.78 54.15 -36.61
N GLU A 730 -12.79 54.75 -37.26
CA GLU A 730 -11.59 55.28 -36.60
C GLU A 730 -11.92 56.37 -35.58
N MET A 731 -12.82 57.29 -35.93
CA MET A 731 -13.31 58.33 -35.03
C MET A 731 -14.04 57.73 -33.83
N GLN A 732 -14.92 56.76 -34.06
CA GLN A 732 -15.61 56.06 -32.97
C GLN A 732 -14.63 55.38 -32.02
N ARG A 733 -13.65 54.65 -32.56
CA ARG A 733 -12.61 54.00 -31.74
C ARG A 733 -11.83 55.01 -30.92
N THR A 734 -11.34 56.08 -31.55
CA THR A 734 -10.58 57.15 -30.88
C THR A 734 -11.42 57.82 -29.78
N LEU A 735 -12.69 58.10 -30.04
CA LEU A 735 -13.62 58.64 -29.04
C LEU A 735 -13.81 57.68 -27.85
N PHE A 736 -14.01 56.39 -28.11
CA PHE A 736 -14.16 55.39 -27.05
C PHE A 736 -12.87 55.23 -26.24
N GLU A 737 -11.70 55.26 -26.87
CA GLU A 737 -10.39 55.26 -26.18
C GLU A 737 -10.28 56.45 -25.22
N HIS A 738 -10.60 57.67 -25.66
CA HIS A 738 -10.55 58.87 -24.82
C HIS A 738 -11.61 58.90 -23.71
N LEU A 739 -12.80 58.34 -23.96
CA LEU A 739 -13.91 58.32 -23.00
C LEU A 739 -13.80 57.18 -21.98
N CYS A 740 -13.10 56.09 -22.31
CA CYS A 740 -12.99 54.89 -21.47
C CYS A 740 -12.44 55.18 -20.06
N PRO A 741 -11.35 55.95 -19.89
CA PRO A 741 -10.89 56.42 -18.56
C PRO A 741 -11.98 57.09 -17.72
N LEU A 742 -12.76 57.98 -18.33
CA LEU A 742 -13.84 58.71 -17.67
C LEU A 742 -14.98 57.77 -17.27
N LEU A 743 -15.24 56.74 -18.08
CA LEU A 743 -16.22 55.72 -17.79
C LEU A 743 -15.83 54.88 -16.57
N ILE A 744 -14.56 54.48 -16.44
CA ILE A 744 -14.04 53.77 -15.27
C ILE A 744 -14.23 54.64 -14.01
N ILE A 745 -13.82 55.91 -14.06
CA ILE A 745 -13.97 56.84 -12.93
C ILE A 745 -15.45 56.99 -12.55
N LYS A 746 -16.34 57.12 -13.53
CA LYS A 746 -17.79 57.25 -13.31
C LYS A 746 -18.41 56.01 -12.65
N MET A 747 -17.83 54.82 -12.84
CA MET A 747 -18.33 53.58 -12.23
C MET A 747 -17.90 53.42 -10.76
N LEU A 748 -16.93 54.20 -10.28
CA LEU A 748 -16.47 54.12 -8.89
C LEU A 748 -17.53 54.73 -7.94
N PRO A 749 -17.85 54.07 -6.81
CA PRO A 749 -18.74 54.62 -5.79
C PRO A 749 -18.23 55.95 -5.24
N MET A 750 -19.12 56.89 -4.87
CA MET A 750 -18.72 58.21 -4.37
C MET A 750 -17.79 58.17 -3.14
N LYS A 751 -17.98 57.19 -2.24
CA LYS A 751 -17.13 56.96 -1.06
C LYS A 751 -15.65 56.80 -1.39
N THR A 752 -15.34 56.41 -2.63
CA THR A 752 -13.98 56.26 -3.16
C THR A 752 -13.22 57.58 -3.16
N PHE A 753 -13.91 58.69 -3.44
CA PHE A 753 -13.34 60.04 -3.46
C PHE A 753 -13.33 60.70 -2.07
N ASP A 754 -13.89 60.05 -1.04
CA ASP A 754 -13.81 60.56 0.34
C ASP A 754 -12.49 60.15 1.04
N ASN A 755 -11.71 59.25 0.43
CA ASN A 755 -10.44 58.79 0.98
C ASN A 755 -9.29 59.77 0.69
N LEU A 756 -9.19 60.80 1.53
CA LEU A 756 -8.14 61.83 1.49
C LEU A 756 -6.70 61.29 1.67
N ASN A 757 -6.53 60.02 2.05
CA ASN A 757 -5.21 59.39 2.15
C ASN A 757 -4.69 58.81 0.83
N SER A 758 -5.50 58.82 -0.25
CA SER A 758 -5.07 58.38 -1.59
C SER A 758 -4.00 59.32 -2.14
N SER A 759 -2.75 58.85 -2.18
CA SER A 759 -1.64 59.62 -2.76
C SER A 759 -1.76 59.78 -4.28
N VAL A 760 -2.55 58.92 -4.94
CA VAL A 760 -2.74 58.96 -6.40
C VAL A 760 -3.73 60.06 -6.80
N MET A 761 -4.83 60.23 -6.05
CA MET A 761 -5.82 61.30 -6.29
C MET A 761 -5.37 62.66 -5.76
N TYR A 762 -4.85 62.69 -4.53
CA TYR A 762 -4.64 63.93 -3.78
C TYR A 762 -3.15 64.29 -3.65
N GLY A 763 -2.23 63.45 -4.17
CA GLY A 763 -0.80 63.62 -3.93
C GLY A 763 -0.45 63.46 -2.45
N HIS A 764 0.73 63.92 -2.04
CA HIS A 764 1.05 64.08 -0.62
C HIS A 764 0.37 65.33 -0.03
N LEU A 765 -0.97 65.37 -0.10
CA LEU A 765 -1.80 66.26 0.74
C LEU A 765 -1.64 65.79 2.19
N SER A 766 -0.45 66.05 2.73
CA SER A 766 -0.08 65.85 4.11
C SER A 766 -1.10 66.57 4.98
N GLN A 767 -1.48 65.91 6.08
CA GLN A 767 -2.49 66.29 7.06
C GLN A 767 -2.27 67.70 7.66
N ASN A 768 -2.41 68.77 6.88
CA ASN A 768 -2.50 70.11 7.38
C ASN A 768 -3.97 70.39 7.72
N LYS A 769 -4.49 69.64 8.71
CA LYS A 769 -5.69 70.06 9.45
C LYS A 769 -5.31 71.23 10.37
N THR A 770 -5.06 72.40 9.79
CA THR A 770 -5.23 73.66 10.51
C THR A 770 -5.62 74.77 9.54
N HIS A 771 -6.85 75.21 9.75
CA HIS A 771 -7.45 76.48 9.33
C HIS A 771 -8.06 76.52 7.94
N GLY A 772 -9.36 76.83 7.95
CA GLY A 772 -10.22 76.92 6.80
C GLY A 772 -9.67 77.92 5.80
N THR A 773 -9.34 77.42 4.62
CA THR A 773 -9.40 78.20 3.40
C THR A 773 -9.83 77.22 2.33
N ILE A 774 -11.02 77.47 1.78
CA ILE A 774 -11.49 76.83 0.56
C ILE A 774 -10.48 77.22 -0.53
N MET A 775 -9.54 76.33 -0.85
CA MET A 775 -8.86 76.36 -2.12
C MET A 775 -9.71 75.58 -3.10
N THR A 776 -10.38 76.30 -3.97
CA THR A 776 -10.91 75.81 -5.24
C THR A 776 -9.80 75.06 -5.98
N LEU A 777 -9.97 73.73 -6.11
CA LEU A 777 -9.22 72.93 -7.07
C LEU A 777 -9.79 73.20 -8.46
N SER A 778 -8.97 73.77 -9.33
CA SER A 778 -9.18 73.81 -10.77
C SER A 778 -9.02 72.39 -11.33
N LEU A 779 -10.13 71.82 -11.80
CA LEU A 779 -10.11 70.87 -12.91
C LEU A 779 -9.80 71.63 -14.20
#